data_AF-F4Q5U9-F1
#
_entry.id   AF-F4Q5U9-F1
#
_cell.length_a   1.000
_cell.length_b   1.000
_cell.length_c   1.000
_cell.angle_alpha   90.00
_cell.angle_beta   90.00
_cell.angle_gamma   90.00
#
_symmetry.space_group_name_H-M   'P 1'
#
loop_
_entity.id
_entity.type
_entity.pdbx_description
1 polymer ?
#
loop_
_entity_poly.entity_id
_entity_poly.type
_entity_poly.pdbx_seq_one_letter_code
_entity_poly.pdbx_strand_id
1 'polypeptide(L)'
;MNNSNSSTICIDLDTYSDRVFENDNDINDHNLQNLFNKTLIHHQHDDDDERVDEKKMDMVDSRLIYFALAGSQSFNLHQQDSDQDFIGVREANIEDVLSLRGVKETIHHLKPDITIYELRHYAKLLLLGNPRQIESLYTDKFSFQSEEWKRIIEKKKEFITMVTIDHYLSTIKALLYGINSKIKKKQEKEQRRANGQEDDKKKEKSKREKRSVENNKVQTLLLEKKKEKQEMLMMELESRQTVHKKAYHASRLLSEVKRMIDGLEPIVQYTDDSQERERLLEIRKGDFNHQEMQDQLNKQFNEMEQARNQMTNSYSQEVDIKMVSDWLVSIRRQSINRYQGYRYSWPNGETEKSESLRLQAKQLMQKHGIIGELIYVGESGSNLYHLDKTMDSEQDIIGIYASSTDEIVSLLPPPTRLDVDNISPNLEYIPRNNINSSKSTSPPPSAKKDITTKGMILYEVGQAIQQLIHGHYRLYDCLLADNTKYQSYQSPAWKDLVAKIMINNNHTIAIDNNHSVDTKFTNLFNNRIYAQNTWGIAQGEYLRARILLGLKKPPPKLSKKKQMKLEKRIQEQGNQEEPVQEKETIGPNVTFQDKLAACRCFYIAFRLLWLSKSILQGNQINLHFDDNETTKDQKELLLLFKYPIKDENQQSLKIRDEELVEKIDECRELIESLILPLETFKVFFRSDDIENQLHDLFNPWLIKIRLSM
;
A
#
# COMPACT_ATOMS: atom_id res chain seq x y z
N MET A 1 41.09 -27.90 -2.70
CA MET A 1 41.53 -27.55 -4.07
C MET A 1 40.53 -28.13 -5.04
N ASN A 2 39.63 -27.30 -5.56
CA ASN A 2 38.85 -27.52 -6.78
C ASN A 2 38.49 -26.11 -7.26
N ASN A 3 39.40 -25.51 -8.03
CA ASN A 3 39.19 -24.23 -8.68
C ASN A 3 38.26 -24.45 -9.87
N SER A 4 36.98 -24.16 -9.70
CA SER A 4 36.06 -23.97 -10.82
C SER A 4 36.36 -22.62 -11.47
N ASN A 5 37.02 -22.66 -12.63
CA ASN A 5 37.23 -21.48 -13.47
C ASN A 5 35.86 -20.90 -13.85
N SER A 6 35.54 -19.73 -13.29
CA SER A 6 34.42 -18.90 -13.70
C SER A 6 34.77 -18.26 -15.04
N SER A 7 34.31 -18.86 -16.14
CA SER A 7 34.33 -18.22 -17.45
C SER A 7 33.27 -17.11 -17.46
N THR A 8 33.73 -15.88 -17.60
CA THR A 8 32.88 -14.70 -17.73
C THR A 8 32.36 -14.64 -19.17
N ILE A 9 31.06 -14.84 -19.36
CA ILE A 9 30.40 -14.51 -20.63
C ILE A 9 29.92 -13.07 -20.52
N CYS A 10 30.52 -12.19 -21.32
CA CYS A 10 30.07 -10.82 -21.51
C CYS A 10 29.04 -10.87 -22.64
N ILE A 11 27.76 -10.65 -22.33
CA ILE A 11 26.76 -10.46 -23.39
C ILE A 11 26.79 -9.00 -23.76
N ASP A 12 27.21 -8.75 -24.99
CA ASP A 12 27.01 -7.47 -25.63
C ASP A 12 25.54 -7.39 -26.05
N LEU A 13 24.74 -6.60 -25.32
CA LEU A 13 23.31 -6.38 -25.58
C LEU A 13 23.07 -5.77 -26.97
N ASP A 14 24.08 -5.14 -27.59
CA ASP A 14 24.00 -4.66 -28.97
C ASP A 14 24.10 -5.82 -29.99
N THR A 15 24.52 -7.01 -29.56
CA THR A 15 24.64 -8.23 -30.38
C THR A 15 23.57 -9.28 -30.11
N TYR A 16 22.45 -8.93 -29.46
CA TYR A 16 21.25 -9.75 -29.30
C TYR A 16 20.52 -9.97 -30.66
N SER A 17 21.29 -10.45 -31.64
CA SER A 17 20.86 -11.05 -32.90
C SER A 17 20.44 -12.49 -32.61
N ASP A 18 19.59 -13.07 -33.46
CA ASP A 18 18.92 -14.37 -33.32
C ASP A 18 19.81 -15.58 -32.91
N ARG A 19 21.14 -15.43 -32.89
CA ARG A 19 22.15 -16.47 -32.61
C ARG A 19 22.19 -17.02 -31.17
N VAL A 20 21.74 -16.28 -30.16
CA VAL A 20 21.82 -16.76 -28.75
C VAL A 20 20.77 -17.84 -28.45
N PHE A 21 19.64 -17.84 -29.18
CA PHE A 21 18.59 -18.85 -28.98
C PHE A 21 18.86 -20.17 -29.71
N GLU A 22 19.77 -20.17 -30.70
CA GLU A 22 19.93 -21.32 -31.59
C GLU A 22 21.10 -22.26 -31.22
N ASN A 23 22.01 -21.89 -30.30
CA ASN A 23 23.29 -22.62 -30.18
C ASN A 23 23.82 -23.04 -28.80
N ASP A 24 23.18 -22.74 -27.66
CA ASP A 24 23.79 -23.08 -26.36
C ASP A 24 22.94 -24.02 -25.49
N ASN A 25 23.17 -25.33 -25.67
CA ASN A 25 22.85 -26.33 -24.64
C ASN A 25 23.80 -26.27 -23.41
N ASP A 26 24.82 -25.40 -23.44
CA ASP A 26 25.88 -25.31 -22.42
C ASP A 26 25.77 -24.09 -21.47
N ILE A 27 24.76 -23.22 -21.64
CA ILE A 27 24.52 -22.16 -20.65
C ILE A 27 23.83 -22.77 -19.43
N ASN A 28 24.64 -23.15 -18.44
CA ASN A 28 24.16 -23.58 -17.13
C ASN A 28 23.31 -22.46 -16.48
N ASP A 29 22.20 -22.81 -15.82
CA ASP A 29 21.22 -21.90 -15.17
C ASP A 29 21.90 -20.80 -14.33
N HIS A 30 23.04 -21.14 -13.71
CA HIS A 30 23.79 -20.22 -12.88
C HIS A 30 24.35 -19.00 -13.66
N ASN A 31 24.70 -19.17 -14.93
CA ASN A 31 25.23 -18.09 -15.78
C ASN A 31 24.13 -17.11 -16.20
N LEU A 32 22.93 -17.60 -16.54
CA LEU A 32 21.77 -16.75 -16.87
C LEU A 32 21.32 -15.94 -15.66
N GLN A 33 21.27 -16.53 -14.47
CA GLN A 33 20.93 -15.81 -13.25
C GLN A 33 21.98 -14.74 -12.91
N ASN A 34 23.27 -15.08 -13.02
CA ASN A 34 24.35 -14.11 -12.79
C ASN A 34 24.33 -12.98 -13.82
N LEU A 35 24.02 -13.29 -15.07
CA LEU A 35 23.86 -12.31 -16.13
C LEU A 35 22.66 -11.39 -15.85
N PHE A 36 21.50 -11.95 -15.55
CA PHE A 36 20.30 -11.19 -15.17
C PHE A 36 20.62 -10.22 -14.02
N ASN A 37 21.27 -10.72 -12.97
CA ASN A 37 21.69 -9.89 -11.84
C ASN A 37 22.67 -8.78 -12.26
N LYS A 38 23.64 -9.07 -13.15
CA LYS A 38 24.62 -8.08 -13.65
C LYS A 38 23.97 -7.01 -14.54
N THR A 39 23.11 -7.40 -15.48
CA THR A 39 22.43 -6.49 -16.40
C THR A 39 21.55 -5.49 -15.67
N LEU A 40 20.91 -5.91 -14.58
CA LEU A 40 20.09 -5.03 -13.74
C LEU A 40 20.90 -4.09 -12.85
N ILE A 41 22.12 -4.46 -12.46
CA ILE A 41 23.00 -3.62 -11.62
C ILE A 41 23.72 -2.55 -12.46
N HIS A 42 24.18 -2.88 -13.67
CA HIS A 42 25.08 -1.99 -14.42
C HIS A 42 24.44 -0.69 -14.95
N HIS A 43 23.15 -0.70 -15.29
CA HIS A 43 22.51 0.42 -15.98
C HIS A 43 21.82 1.45 -15.08
N GLN A 44 21.88 1.29 -13.75
CA GLN A 44 21.46 2.35 -12.83
C GLN A 44 22.48 3.50 -12.72
N HIS A 45 23.72 3.26 -13.14
CA HIS A 45 24.79 4.26 -13.04
C HIS A 45 24.79 5.31 -14.16
N ASP A 46 24.03 5.11 -15.24
CA ASP A 46 24.10 5.99 -16.42
C ASP A 46 23.07 7.13 -16.41
N ASP A 47 22.04 7.09 -15.55
CA ASP A 47 20.95 8.08 -15.53
C ASP A 47 21.02 9.12 -14.39
N ASP A 48 21.88 8.93 -13.37
CA ASP A 48 21.98 9.83 -12.21
C ASP A 48 23.43 10.33 -11.96
N ASP A 49 23.81 11.42 -12.65
CA ASP A 49 25.11 12.11 -12.51
C ASP A 49 25.24 12.94 -11.19
N GLU A 50 24.31 12.80 -10.24
CA GLU A 50 24.34 13.50 -8.95
C GLU A 50 24.13 12.55 -7.75
N ARG A 51 25.24 12.07 -7.17
CA ARG A 51 25.36 11.58 -5.78
C ARG A 51 24.25 10.63 -5.29
N VAL A 52 24.01 9.55 -6.02
CA VAL A 52 23.31 8.40 -5.44
C VAL A 52 24.36 7.54 -4.73
N ASP A 53 24.39 7.61 -3.40
CA ASP A 53 25.05 6.60 -2.55
C ASP A 53 24.72 5.22 -3.13
N GLU A 54 25.72 4.32 -3.22
CA GLU A 54 25.66 2.95 -3.76
C GLU A 54 24.48 2.10 -3.21
N LYS A 55 23.25 2.47 -3.53
CA LYS A 55 22.05 1.66 -3.30
C LYS A 55 22.07 0.60 -4.36
N LYS A 56 22.88 -0.45 -4.13
CA LYS A 56 22.72 -1.75 -4.77
C LYS A 56 21.22 -2.04 -4.80
N MET A 57 20.66 -2.16 -6.00
CA MET A 57 19.26 -2.52 -6.18
C MET A 57 18.98 -3.79 -5.34
N ASP A 58 17.85 -3.84 -4.62
CA ASP A 58 17.37 -4.98 -3.80
C ASP A 58 17.16 -6.29 -4.60
N MET A 59 17.71 -6.38 -5.82
CA MET A 59 17.63 -7.54 -6.70
C MET A 59 18.66 -8.63 -6.42
N VAL A 60 19.69 -8.34 -5.61
CA VAL A 60 20.83 -9.25 -5.38
C VAL A 60 20.38 -10.64 -4.90
N ASP A 61 19.20 -10.76 -4.28
CA ASP A 61 18.71 -12.02 -3.71
C ASP A 61 17.39 -12.56 -4.33
N SER A 62 17.02 -12.15 -5.56
CA SER A 62 15.82 -12.69 -6.22
C SER A 62 16.12 -13.79 -7.23
N ARG A 63 15.26 -14.82 -7.29
CA ARG A 63 15.37 -15.95 -8.22
C ARG A 63 14.51 -15.69 -9.46
N LEU A 64 15.09 -15.81 -10.65
CA LEU A 64 14.33 -15.72 -11.90
C LEU A 64 13.47 -16.99 -12.07
N ILE A 65 12.21 -16.83 -12.44
CA ILE A 65 11.25 -17.92 -12.69
C ILE A 65 10.99 -18.07 -14.19
N TYR A 66 10.95 -16.95 -14.90
CA TYR A 66 10.67 -16.88 -16.33
C TYR A 66 11.25 -15.61 -16.93
N PHE A 67 11.73 -15.69 -18.18
CA PHE A 67 12.17 -14.54 -18.96
C PHE A 67 11.99 -14.81 -20.45
N ALA A 68 11.34 -13.90 -21.17
CA ALA A 68 11.05 -14.07 -22.59
C ALA A 68 11.02 -12.76 -23.34
N LEU A 69 11.20 -12.88 -24.65
CA LEU A 69 10.98 -11.79 -25.59
C LEU A 69 9.49 -11.44 -25.59
N ALA A 70 9.20 -10.16 -25.57
CA ALA A 70 7.85 -9.60 -25.56
C ALA A 70 7.66 -8.65 -26.74
N GLY A 71 6.50 -8.00 -26.78
CA GLY A 71 6.22 -6.93 -27.73
C GLY A 71 6.30 -7.40 -29.17
N SER A 72 6.54 -6.46 -30.09
CA SER A 72 6.37 -6.75 -31.51
C SER A 72 7.32 -7.81 -32.08
N GLN A 73 8.49 -8.00 -31.46
CA GLN A 73 9.43 -9.04 -31.90
C GLN A 73 8.93 -10.44 -31.55
N SER A 74 8.29 -10.62 -30.38
CA SER A 74 7.69 -11.90 -30.00
C SER A 74 6.66 -12.38 -31.04
N PHE A 75 5.81 -11.46 -31.50
CA PHE A 75 4.77 -11.74 -32.51
C PHE A 75 5.29 -11.86 -33.95
N ASN A 76 6.59 -11.66 -34.23
CA ASN A 76 7.10 -11.48 -35.59
C ASN A 76 6.42 -10.31 -36.34
N LEU A 77 6.16 -9.21 -35.64
CA LEU A 77 5.53 -7.98 -36.18
C LEU A 77 6.46 -6.76 -36.13
N HIS A 78 7.76 -6.98 -35.91
CA HIS A 78 8.75 -5.94 -35.74
C HIS A 78 9.20 -5.33 -37.07
N GLN A 79 9.69 -4.10 -37.00
CA GLN A 79 10.38 -3.37 -38.07
C GLN A 79 11.88 -3.30 -37.71
N GLN A 80 12.73 -2.91 -38.65
CA GLN A 80 14.19 -2.84 -38.43
C GLN A 80 14.60 -1.91 -37.27
N ASP A 81 13.78 -0.91 -36.96
CA ASP A 81 13.97 0.07 -35.89
C ASP A 81 13.19 -0.27 -34.61
N SER A 82 12.57 -1.45 -34.54
CA SER A 82 11.81 -1.85 -33.35
C SER A 82 12.73 -2.21 -32.20
N ASP A 83 12.42 -1.64 -31.04
CA ASP A 83 12.99 -2.00 -29.77
C ASP A 83 12.75 -3.48 -29.42
N GLN A 84 13.63 -3.99 -28.56
CA GLN A 84 13.46 -5.28 -27.90
C GLN A 84 12.74 -5.05 -26.57
N ASP A 85 11.55 -5.62 -26.47
CA ASP A 85 10.78 -5.67 -25.24
C ASP A 85 11.01 -7.04 -24.59
N PHE A 86 11.17 -7.09 -23.26
CA PHE A 86 11.25 -8.32 -22.50
C PHE A 86 10.24 -8.34 -21.37
N ILE A 87 9.78 -9.54 -21.04
CA ILE A 87 8.99 -9.81 -19.84
C ILE A 87 9.72 -10.83 -18.97
N GLY A 88 9.82 -10.52 -17.68
CA GLY A 88 10.36 -11.42 -16.67
C GLY A 88 9.36 -11.68 -15.56
N VAL A 89 9.51 -12.82 -14.90
CA VAL A 89 8.86 -13.13 -13.63
C VAL A 89 9.93 -13.59 -12.65
N ARG A 90 9.94 -12.99 -11.47
CA ARG A 90 10.91 -13.30 -10.41
C ARG A 90 10.21 -13.71 -9.12
N GLU A 91 10.86 -14.61 -8.40
CA GLU A 91 10.60 -14.87 -7.00
C GLU A 91 11.48 -13.92 -6.17
N ALA A 92 10.86 -12.95 -5.47
CA ALA A 92 11.57 -12.07 -4.53
C ALA A 92 12.18 -12.84 -3.35
N ASN A 93 13.13 -12.25 -2.62
CA ASN A 93 13.63 -12.86 -1.38
C ASN A 93 12.45 -13.13 -0.42
N ILE A 94 12.45 -14.32 0.19
CA ILE A 94 11.37 -14.73 1.08
C ILE A 94 11.27 -13.83 2.33
N GLU A 95 12.39 -13.27 2.80
CA GLU A 95 12.39 -12.34 3.94
C GLU A 95 11.60 -11.06 3.61
N ASP A 96 11.78 -10.51 2.41
CA ASP A 96 11.04 -9.32 1.97
C ASP A 96 9.54 -9.60 1.85
N VAL A 97 9.17 -10.77 1.32
CA VAL A 97 7.77 -11.22 1.20
C VAL A 97 7.11 -11.36 2.57
N LEU A 98 7.85 -11.85 3.57
CA LEU A 98 7.36 -12.03 4.92
C LEU A 98 7.52 -10.77 5.79
N SER A 99 8.15 -9.71 5.28
CA SER A 99 8.34 -8.45 5.99
C SER A 99 7.07 -7.58 6.03
N LEU A 100 7.13 -6.45 6.75
CA LEU A 100 6.09 -5.41 6.71
C LEU A 100 6.21 -4.48 5.50
N ARG A 101 7.42 -4.35 4.95
CA ARG A 101 7.70 -3.46 3.81
C ARG A 101 7.15 -4.04 2.51
N GLY A 102 7.04 -5.36 2.44
CA GLY A 102 6.62 -6.08 1.26
C GLY A 102 7.70 -6.04 0.17
N VAL A 103 7.29 -6.38 -1.04
CA VAL A 103 8.17 -6.51 -2.21
C VAL A 103 7.82 -5.50 -3.28
N LYS A 104 8.83 -5.00 -4.00
CA LYS A 104 8.59 -4.20 -5.20
C LYS A 104 7.93 -5.07 -6.28
N GLU A 105 6.66 -4.80 -6.57
CA GLU A 105 5.83 -5.64 -7.43
C GLU A 105 6.30 -5.69 -8.88
N THR A 106 6.84 -4.59 -9.42
CA THR A 106 7.34 -4.50 -10.80
C THR A 106 8.65 -3.74 -10.86
N ILE A 107 9.59 -4.24 -11.66
CA ILE A 107 10.87 -3.61 -11.97
C ILE A 107 10.87 -3.30 -13.47
N HIS A 108 11.16 -2.04 -13.81
CA HIS A 108 11.26 -1.57 -15.18
C HIS A 108 12.69 -1.18 -15.49
N HIS A 109 13.13 -1.52 -16.69
CA HIS A 109 14.37 -1.08 -17.30
C HIS A 109 14.03 -0.55 -18.69
N LEU A 110 14.64 0.55 -19.13
CA LEU A 110 14.19 1.24 -20.35
C LEU A 110 14.95 0.86 -21.62
N LYS A 111 16.19 0.36 -21.52
CA LYS A 111 17.05 0.07 -22.69
C LYS A 111 17.96 -1.15 -22.48
N PRO A 112 17.55 -2.38 -22.87
CA PRO A 112 16.28 -2.70 -23.53
C PRO A 112 15.07 -2.53 -22.58
N ASP A 113 13.85 -2.44 -23.13
CA ASP A 113 12.62 -2.31 -22.34
C ASP A 113 12.33 -3.65 -21.66
N ILE A 114 12.72 -3.79 -20.39
CA ILE A 114 12.51 -4.99 -19.60
C ILE A 114 11.49 -4.67 -18.52
N THR A 115 10.42 -5.47 -18.46
CA THR A 115 9.49 -5.46 -17.33
C THR A 115 9.55 -6.79 -16.59
N ILE A 116 10.01 -6.76 -15.34
CA ILE A 116 10.05 -7.95 -14.47
C ILE A 116 9.00 -7.81 -13.37
N TYR A 117 8.09 -8.78 -13.31
CA TYR A 117 7.04 -8.87 -12.31
C TYR A 117 7.49 -9.76 -11.15
N GLU A 118 7.19 -9.35 -9.92
CA GLU A 118 7.22 -10.27 -8.79
C GLU A 118 6.08 -11.30 -8.93
N LEU A 119 6.38 -12.54 -8.52
CA LEU A 119 5.53 -13.72 -8.72
C LEU A 119 4.08 -13.56 -8.27
N ARG A 120 3.81 -12.98 -7.10
CA ARG A 120 2.44 -12.72 -6.61
C ARG A 120 1.76 -11.69 -7.51
N HIS A 121 2.44 -10.59 -7.84
CA HIS A 121 1.85 -9.57 -8.71
C HIS A 121 1.55 -10.11 -10.13
N TYR A 122 2.45 -10.91 -10.70
CA TYR A 122 2.22 -11.62 -11.95
C TYR A 122 0.96 -12.51 -11.87
N ALA A 123 0.83 -13.31 -10.81
CA ALA A 123 -0.34 -14.14 -10.58
C ALA A 123 -1.65 -13.34 -10.46
N LYS A 124 -1.63 -12.16 -9.79
CA LYS A 124 -2.78 -11.24 -9.74
C LYS A 124 -3.18 -10.79 -11.14
N LEU A 125 -2.23 -10.32 -11.96
CA LEU A 125 -2.49 -9.89 -13.34
C LEU A 125 -3.00 -11.03 -14.23
N LEU A 126 -2.51 -12.24 -13.99
CA LEU A 126 -2.92 -13.44 -14.71
C LEU A 126 -4.39 -13.82 -14.39
N LEU A 127 -4.79 -13.75 -13.12
CA LEU A 127 -6.19 -13.95 -12.71
C LEU A 127 -7.13 -12.88 -13.26
N LEU A 128 -6.64 -11.65 -13.43
CA LEU A 128 -7.39 -10.58 -14.08
C LEU A 128 -7.50 -10.77 -15.60
N GLY A 129 -6.82 -11.76 -16.19
CA GLY A 129 -6.86 -12.01 -17.63
C GLY A 129 -6.11 -10.96 -18.46
N ASN A 130 -5.09 -10.30 -17.88
CA ASN A 130 -4.33 -9.27 -18.60
C ASN A 130 -3.67 -9.85 -19.86
N PRO A 131 -3.86 -9.24 -21.05
CA PRO A 131 -3.32 -9.78 -22.31
C PRO A 131 -1.83 -10.09 -22.29
N ARG A 132 -1.01 -9.22 -21.69
CA ARG A 132 0.44 -9.39 -21.65
C ARG A 132 0.85 -10.63 -20.85
N GLN A 133 0.18 -10.87 -19.71
CA GLN A 133 0.45 -12.04 -18.86
C GLN A 133 -0.12 -13.31 -19.49
N ILE A 134 -1.32 -13.26 -20.07
CA ILE A 134 -1.92 -14.40 -20.76
C ILE A 134 -1.04 -14.84 -21.94
N GLU A 135 -0.63 -13.93 -22.81
CA GLU A 135 0.23 -14.21 -23.97
C GLU A 135 1.58 -14.81 -23.56
N SER A 136 2.14 -14.40 -22.41
CA SER A 136 3.38 -14.98 -21.92
C SER A 136 3.32 -16.47 -21.57
N LEU A 137 2.12 -17.05 -21.38
CA LEU A 137 1.96 -18.50 -21.19
C LEU A 137 1.99 -19.30 -22.50
N TYR A 138 1.89 -18.62 -23.65
CA TYR A 138 1.81 -19.27 -24.96
C TYR A 138 3.09 -19.13 -25.78
N THR A 139 3.99 -18.21 -25.42
CA THR A 139 5.22 -17.98 -26.19
C THR A 139 6.23 -19.11 -26.01
N ASP A 140 6.84 -19.50 -27.11
CA ASP A 140 7.96 -20.41 -27.22
C ASP A 140 9.31 -19.67 -27.28
N LYS A 141 9.30 -18.32 -27.42
CA LYS A 141 10.49 -17.47 -27.45
C LYS A 141 10.94 -17.01 -26.06
N PHE A 142 11.12 -17.96 -25.16
CA PHE A 142 11.68 -17.69 -23.84
C PHE A 142 13.21 -17.82 -23.85
N SER A 143 13.88 -16.96 -23.09
CA SER A 143 15.32 -17.11 -22.81
C SER A 143 15.55 -17.97 -21.57
N PHE A 144 14.57 -18.02 -20.66
CA PHE A 144 14.64 -18.82 -19.44
C PHE A 144 13.25 -19.25 -18.97
N GLN A 145 13.13 -20.50 -18.54
CA GLN A 145 11.96 -21.00 -17.81
C GLN A 145 12.39 -22.01 -16.74
N SER A 146 11.83 -21.86 -15.55
CA SER A 146 12.02 -22.81 -14.46
C SER A 146 11.05 -24.00 -14.55
N GLU A 147 11.33 -25.09 -13.81
CA GLU A 147 10.37 -26.21 -13.67
C GLU A 147 9.04 -25.77 -13.08
N GLU A 148 9.07 -24.77 -12.20
CA GLU A 148 7.87 -24.20 -11.62
C GLU A 148 7.02 -23.44 -12.64
N TRP A 149 7.64 -22.81 -13.64
CA TRP A 149 6.94 -22.19 -14.76
C TRP A 149 6.28 -23.23 -15.67
N LYS A 150 6.96 -24.34 -15.96
CA LYS A 150 6.39 -25.42 -16.80
C LYS A 150 5.07 -25.95 -16.23
N ARG A 151 4.98 -26.10 -14.90
CA ARG A 151 3.75 -26.52 -14.20
C ARG A 151 2.56 -25.60 -14.44
N ILE A 152 2.77 -24.28 -14.58
CA ILE A 152 1.66 -23.35 -14.86
C ILE A 152 1.32 -23.30 -16.36
N ILE A 153 2.30 -23.52 -17.24
CA ILE A 153 2.08 -23.65 -18.69
C ILE A 153 1.19 -24.85 -19.02
N GLU A 154 1.34 -25.98 -18.33
CA GLU A 154 0.46 -27.16 -18.49
C GLU A 154 -1.02 -26.83 -18.27
N LYS A 155 -1.28 -25.72 -17.56
CA LYS A 155 -2.61 -25.21 -17.21
C LYS A 155 -3.03 -23.99 -18.03
N LYS A 156 -2.26 -23.57 -19.04
CA LYS A 156 -2.50 -22.34 -19.82
C LYS A 156 -3.93 -22.21 -20.38
N LYS A 157 -4.54 -23.32 -20.79
CA LYS A 157 -5.93 -23.33 -21.30
C LYS A 157 -6.98 -22.92 -20.26
N GLU A 158 -6.72 -23.18 -18.97
CA GLU A 158 -7.61 -22.81 -17.87
C GLU A 158 -7.64 -21.30 -17.64
N PHE A 159 -6.71 -20.55 -18.24
CA PHE A 159 -6.65 -19.08 -18.18
C PHE A 159 -7.46 -18.38 -19.27
N ILE A 160 -8.01 -19.11 -20.24
CA ILE A 160 -8.94 -18.54 -21.23
C ILE A 160 -10.35 -18.61 -20.66
N THR A 161 -10.79 -17.49 -20.08
CA THR A 161 -12.05 -17.36 -19.35
C THR A 161 -12.86 -16.16 -19.85
N MET A 162 -14.10 -15.99 -19.38
CA MET A 162 -14.88 -14.79 -19.69
C MET A 162 -14.19 -13.51 -19.20
N VAL A 163 -13.60 -13.51 -18.00
CA VAL A 163 -12.80 -12.38 -17.49
C VAL A 163 -11.64 -12.05 -18.42
N THR A 164 -10.97 -13.07 -18.97
CA THR A 164 -9.87 -12.86 -19.94
C THR A 164 -10.36 -12.16 -21.20
N ILE A 165 -11.44 -12.66 -21.81
CA ILE A 165 -12.03 -12.04 -23.01
C ILE A 165 -12.45 -10.58 -22.72
N ASP A 166 -13.06 -10.33 -21.56
CA ASP A 166 -13.50 -9.01 -21.14
C ASP A 166 -12.34 -8.03 -20.94
N HIS A 167 -11.21 -8.49 -20.40
CA HIS A 167 -10.01 -7.67 -20.24
C HIS A 167 -9.40 -7.32 -21.60
N TYR A 168 -9.35 -8.27 -22.54
CA TYR A 168 -8.92 -7.99 -23.91
C TYR A 168 -9.79 -6.93 -24.56
N LEU A 169 -11.13 -7.08 -24.50
CA LEU A 169 -12.08 -6.09 -25.03
C LEU A 169 -11.91 -4.71 -24.37
N SER A 170 -11.72 -4.67 -23.05
CA SER A 170 -11.48 -3.43 -22.32
C SER A 170 -10.19 -2.74 -22.76
N THR A 171 -9.13 -3.51 -23.00
CA THR A 171 -7.85 -3.02 -23.53
C THR A 171 -8.00 -2.45 -24.93
N ILE A 172 -8.70 -3.17 -25.81
CA ILE A 172 -9.03 -2.71 -27.18
C ILE A 172 -9.81 -1.40 -27.11
N LYS A 173 -10.85 -1.32 -26.28
CA LYS A 173 -11.66 -0.10 -26.10
C LYS A 173 -10.83 1.11 -25.69
N ALA A 174 -9.86 0.93 -24.78
CA ALA A 174 -8.94 1.99 -24.38
C ALA A 174 -8.01 2.42 -25.55
N LEU A 175 -7.53 1.47 -26.36
CA LEU A 175 -6.75 1.75 -27.57
C LEU A 175 -7.58 2.54 -28.60
N LEU A 176 -8.81 2.10 -28.88
CA LEU A 176 -9.74 2.76 -29.78
C LEU A 176 -10.07 4.19 -29.34
N TYR A 177 -10.33 4.40 -28.05
CA TYR A 177 -10.50 5.76 -27.51
C TYR A 177 -9.28 6.65 -27.78
N GLY A 178 -8.07 6.11 -27.56
CA GLY A 178 -6.82 6.80 -27.86
C GLY A 178 -6.62 7.14 -29.34
N ILE A 179 -7.04 6.25 -30.24
CA ILE A 179 -7.02 6.45 -31.70
C ILE A 179 -8.02 7.54 -32.09
N ASN A 180 -9.28 7.42 -31.65
CA ASN A 180 -10.38 8.33 -31.95
C ASN A 180 -10.05 9.77 -31.50
N SER A 181 -9.48 9.92 -30.29
CA SER A 181 -9.06 11.22 -29.76
C SER A 181 -8.00 11.91 -30.63
N LYS A 182 -7.03 11.14 -31.14
CA LYS A 182 -5.95 11.68 -32.00
C LYS A 182 -6.44 12.04 -33.40
N ILE A 183 -7.28 11.19 -34.00
CA ILE A 183 -7.90 11.47 -35.32
C ILE A 183 -8.76 12.74 -35.25
N LYS A 184 -9.62 12.86 -34.23
CA LYS A 184 -10.46 14.04 -34.04
C LYS A 184 -9.64 15.33 -33.91
N LYS A 185 -8.57 15.32 -33.10
CA LYS A 185 -7.66 16.48 -32.95
C LYS A 185 -6.99 16.87 -34.28
N LYS A 186 -6.64 15.88 -35.12
CA LYS A 186 -6.06 16.12 -36.45
C LYS A 186 -7.08 16.75 -37.39
N GLN A 187 -8.30 16.21 -37.44
CA GLN A 187 -9.41 16.77 -38.23
C GLN A 187 -9.75 18.20 -37.80
N GLU A 188 -9.81 18.48 -36.49
CA GLU A 188 -10.04 19.83 -35.96
C GLU A 188 -8.91 20.80 -36.38
N LYS A 189 -7.65 20.36 -36.39
CA LYS A 189 -6.51 21.16 -36.83
C LYS A 189 -6.56 21.44 -38.34
N GLU A 190 -6.93 20.45 -39.15
CA GLU A 190 -7.11 20.60 -40.60
C GLU A 190 -8.29 21.51 -40.93
N GLN A 191 -9.41 21.37 -40.22
CA GLN A 191 -10.57 22.26 -40.37
C GLN A 191 -10.25 23.69 -39.95
N ARG A 192 -9.48 23.90 -38.87
CA ARG A 192 -8.96 25.24 -38.51
C ARG A 192 -8.05 25.82 -39.58
N ARG A 193 -7.22 25.00 -40.23
CA ARG A 193 -6.36 25.44 -41.36
C ARG A 193 -7.20 25.77 -42.60
N ALA A 194 -8.24 25.00 -42.89
CA ALA A 194 -9.15 25.25 -44.01
C ALA A 194 -10.00 26.51 -43.80
N ASN A 195 -10.49 26.73 -42.57
CA ASN A 195 -11.29 27.90 -42.20
C ASN A 195 -10.44 29.16 -41.93
N GLY A 196 -9.13 29.02 -41.73
CA GLY A 196 -8.23 30.03 -41.17
C GLY A 196 -7.28 30.72 -42.16
N GLN A 197 -7.64 30.84 -43.44
CA GLN A 197 -6.91 31.70 -44.38
C GLN A 197 -7.21 33.21 -44.26
N GLU A 198 -8.03 33.65 -43.27
CA GLU A 198 -8.33 35.07 -43.04
C GLU A 198 -7.63 35.71 -41.82
N ASP A 199 -7.36 35.00 -40.72
CA ASP A 199 -6.85 35.65 -39.50
C ASP A 199 -5.31 35.80 -39.44
N ASP A 200 -4.55 34.89 -40.06
CA ASP A 200 -3.09 35.04 -40.14
C ASP A 200 -2.66 36.15 -41.12
N LYS A 201 -3.49 36.47 -42.13
CA LYS A 201 -3.26 37.63 -43.01
C LYS A 201 -3.40 38.97 -42.26
N LYS A 202 -4.23 39.06 -41.22
CA LYS A 202 -4.34 40.28 -40.38
C LYS A 202 -3.15 40.46 -39.44
N LYS A 203 -2.55 39.37 -38.93
CA LYS A 203 -1.33 39.44 -38.10
C LYS A 203 -0.05 39.65 -38.92
N GLU A 204 0.01 39.20 -40.17
CA GLU A 204 1.15 39.50 -41.07
C GLU A 204 1.11 40.93 -41.65
N LYS A 205 -0.08 41.51 -41.89
CA LYS A 205 -0.19 42.90 -42.40
C LYS A 205 0.22 43.95 -41.34
N SER A 206 -0.01 43.67 -40.06
CA SER A 206 0.43 44.53 -38.94
C SER A 206 1.94 44.44 -38.65
N LYS A 207 2.62 43.36 -39.07
CA LYS A 207 4.08 43.21 -38.90
C LYS A 207 4.91 43.74 -40.08
N ARG A 208 4.30 44.01 -41.23
CA ARG A 208 4.99 44.52 -42.44
C ARG A 208 5.33 46.01 -42.41
N GLU A 209 4.81 46.79 -41.45
CA GLU A 209 5.13 48.24 -41.32
C GLU A 209 6.32 48.55 -40.40
N LYS A 210 7.03 47.55 -39.85
CA LYS A 210 8.04 47.78 -38.80
C LYS A 210 9.45 47.26 -39.05
N ARG A 211 9.91 47.09 -40.30
CA ARG A 211 11.28 46.54 -40.50
C ARG A 211 12.06 47.16 -41.68
N SER A 212 12.98 48.07 -41.33
CA SER A 212 14.12 48.51 -42.16
C SER A 212 15.48 48.23 -41.49
N VAL A 213 15.61 47.15 -40.72
CA VAL A 213 16.89 46.72 -40.07
C VAL A 213 17.13 45.22 -40.31
N GLU A 214 16.67 44.70 -41.44
CA GLU A 214 16.18 43.33 -41.56
C GLU A 214 16.98 42.46 -42.54
N ASN A 215 18.27 42.22 -42.30
CA ASN A 215 19.00 41.17 -43.02
C ASN A 215 19.62 40.10 -42.09
N ASN A 216 20.16 40.48 -40.93
CA ASN A 216 20.66 39.49 -39.95
C ASN A 216 19.54 38.83 -39.12
N LYS A 217 18.46 39.57 -38.80
CA LYS A 217 17.27 39.01 -38.14
C LYS A 217 16.47 38.04 -39.04
N VAL A 218 16.52 38.21 -40.36
CA VAL A 218 15.81 37.34 -41.31
C VAL A 218 16.45 35.96 -41.33
N GLN A 219 17.78 35.86 -41.29
CA GLN A 219 18.46 34.57 -41.24
C GLN A 219 18.17 33.81 -39.94
N THR A 220 18.20 34.48 -38.78
CA THR A 220 17.82 33.87 -37.50
C THR A 220 16.37 33.40 -37.50
N LEU A 221 15.44 34.23 -38.01
CA LEU A 221 14.02 33.85 -38.12
C LEU A 221 13.77 32.73 -39.13
N LEU A 222 14.55 32.64 -40.21
CA LEU A 222 14.47 31.53 -41.16
C LEU A 222 15.00 30.23 -40.55
N LEU A 223 16.05 30.29 -39.74
CA LEU A 223 16.58 29.16 -38.97
C LEU A 223 15.58 28.70 -37.90
N GLU A 224 14.99 29.63 -37.14
CA GLU A 224 13.93 29.33 -36.17
C GLU A 224 12.70 28.73 -36.85
N LYS A 225 12.22 29.30 -37.96
CA LYS A 225 11.11 28.71 -38.74
C LYS A 225 11.44 27.33 -39.31
N LYS A 226 12.69 27.09 -39.71
CA LYS A 226 13.14 25.75 -40.15
C LYS A 226 13.14 24.77 -38.98
N LYS A 227 13.62 25.18 -37.80
CA LYS A 227 13.62 24.39 -36.58
C LYS A 227 12.21 24.07 -36.11
N GLU A 228 11.32 25.07 -36.04
CA GLU A 228 9.90 24.87 -35.73
C GLU A 228 9.22 23.94 -36.74
N LYS A 229 9.53 24.07 -38.03
CA LYS A 229 9.00 23.16 -39.07
C LYS A 229 9.51 21.73 -38.90
N GLN A 230 10.78 21.56 -38.51
CA GLN A 230 11.38 20.25 -38.23
C GLN A 230 10.78 19.63 -36.96
N GLU A 231 10.66 20.38 -35.86
CA GLU A 231 10.02 19.93 -34.63
C GLU A 231 8.55 19.58 -34.87
N MET A 232 7.83 20.37 -35.66
CA MET A 232 6.44 20.08 -36.01
C MET A 232 6.33 18.82 -36.89
N LEU A 233 7.30 18.58 -37.79
CA LEU A 233 7.36 17.37 -38.60
C LEU A 233 7.70 16.15 -37.74
N MET A 234 8.62 16.27 -36.79
CA MET A 234 8.97 15.22 -35.82
C MET A 234 7.81 14.87 -34.92
N MET A 235 7.16 15.88 -34.32
CA MET A 235 5.97 15.69 -33.48
C MET A 235 4.80 15.11 -34.29
N GLU A 236 4.68 15.47 -35.57
CA GLU A 236 3.70 14.87 -36.47
C GLU A 236 4.04 13.41 -36.80
N LEU A 237 5.32 13.09 -37.04
CA LEU A 237 5.81 11.71 -37.25
C LEU A 237 5.59 10.84 -36.01
N GLU A 238 5.97 11.32 -34.82
CA GLU A 238 5.71 10.66 -33.54
C GLU A 238 4.21 10.47 -33.34
N SER A 239 3.40 11.49 -33.62
CA SER A 239 1.94 11.37 -33.51
C SER A 239 1.35 10.35 -34.49
N ARG A 240 1.85 10.27 -35.73
CA ARG A 240 1.42 9.30 -36.75
C ARG A 240 1.83 7.90 -36.34
N GLN A 241 3.09 7.70 -35.95
CA GLN A 241 3.59 6.43 -35.43
C GLN A 241 2.75 5.96 -34.25
N THR A 242 2.31 6.87 -33.37
CA THR A 242 1.48 6.47 -32.23
C THR A 242 0.02 6.11 -32.57
N VAL A 243 -0.56 6.57 -33.68
CA VAL A 243 -1.91 6.16 -34.12
C VAL A 243 -1.84 4.77 -34.75
N HIS A 244 -0.93 4.58 -35.70
CA HIS A 244 -0.73 3.29 -36.36
C HIS A 244 -0.24 2.21 -35.38
N LYS A 245 0.64 2.56 -34.43
CA LYS A 245 1.07 1.66 -33.34
C LYS A 245 -0.13 1.17 -32.50
N LYS A 246 -1.04 2.08 -32.13
CA LYS A 246 -2.25 1.70 -31.38
C LYS A 246 -3.23 0.89 -32.22
N ALA A 247 -3.37 1.24 -33.50
CA ALA A 247 -4.31 0.58 -34.40
C ALA A 247 -3.90 -0.86 -34.72
N TYR A 248 -2.63 -1.12 -35.02
CA TYR A 248 -2.18 -2.51 -35.22
C TYR A 248 -2.36 -3.31 -33.93
N HIS A 249 -2.06 -2.72 -32.76
CA HIS A 249 -2.25 -3.39 -31.48
C HIS A 249 -3.72 -3.75 -31.26
N ALA A 250 -4.64 -2.81 -31.48
CA ALA A 250 -6.08 -3.07 -31.38
C ALA A 250 -6.55 -4.15 -32.36
N SER A 251 -6.09 -4.10 -33.62
CA SER A 251 -6.41 -5.10 -34.64
C SER A 251 -5.92 -6.50 -34.28
N ARG A 252 -4.70 -6.61 -33.73
CA ARG A 252 -4.13 -7.88 -33.25
C ARG A 252 -4.99 -8.45 -32.12
N LEU A 253 -5.23 -7.66 -31.08
CA LEU A 253 -6.04 -8.10 -29.93
C LEU A 253 -7.47 -8.50 -30.34
N LEU A 254 -8.08 -7.81 -31.32
CA LEU A 254 -9.39 -8.18 -31.86
C LEU A 254 -9.37 -9.57 -32.50
N SER A 255 -8.30 -9.90 -33.23
CA SER A 255 -8.11 -11.22 -33.83
C SER A 255 -7.93 -12.29 -32.74
N GLU A 256 -7.20 -11.98 -31.66
CA GLU A 256 -7.08 -12.87 -30.50
C GLU A 256 -8.42 -13.09 -29.78
N VAL A 257 -9.22 -12.04 -29.59
CA VAL A 257 -10.58 -12.16 -29.02
C VAL A 257 -11.43 -13.07 -29.89
N LYS A 258 -11.40 -12.88 -31.21
CA LYS A 258 -12.14 -13.75 -32.13
C LYS A 258 -11.71 -15.21 -31.97
N ARG A 259 -10.42 -15.48 -31.95
CA ARG A 259 -9.86 -16.82 -31.76
C ARG A 259 -10.32 -17.44 -30.44
N MET A 260 -10.23 -16.69 -29.34
CA MET A 260 -10.71 -17.15 -28.04
C MET A 260 -12.21 -17.43 -28.06
N ILE A 261 -13.03 -16.59 -28.70
CA ILE A 261 -14.47 -16.86 -28.87
C ILE A 261 -14.70 -18.16 -29.65
N ASP A 262 -13.86 -18.44 -30.65
CA ASP A 262 -13.92 -19.64 -31.49
C ASP A 262 -13.34 -20.91 -30.84
N GLY A 263 -12.87 -20.86 -29.58
CA GLY A 263 -12.29 -22.05 -28.92
C GLY A 263 -10.79 -22.25 -29.15
N LEU A 264 -10.12 -21.31 -29.81
CA LEU A 264 -8.72 -21.42 -30.23
C LEU A 264 -7.76 -20.74 -29.25
N GLU A 265 -6.52 -21.23 -29.23
CA GLU A 265 -5.44 -20.63 -28.44
C GLU A 265 -4.98 -19.29 -29.05
N PRO A 266 -4.52 -18.33 -28.22
CA PRO A 266 -3.92 -17.09 -28.70
C PRO A 266 -2.70 -17.32 -29.60
N ILE A 267 -2.51 -16.48 -30.62
CA ILE A 267 -1.31 -16.43 -31.45
C ILE A 267 -0.32 -15.46 -30.83
N VAL A 268 0.86 -15.98 -30.53
CA VAL A 268 1.98 -15.20 -29.98
C VAL A 268 3.15 -15.07 -30.94
N GLN A 269 3.07 -15.74 -32.09
CA GLN A 269 3.99 -15.58 -33.20
C GLN A 269 3.28 -15.85 -34.52
N TYR A 270 3.36 -14.91 -35.44
CA TYR A 270 2.86 -15.09 -36.80
C TYR A 270 3.93 -15.68 -37.71
N THR A 271 3.54 -16.59 -38.61
CA THR A 271 4.41 -17.07 -39.69
C THR A 271 4.61 -15.98 -40.74
N ASP A 272 5.74 -16.02 -41.45
CA ASP A 272 6.09 -14.98 -42.42
C ASP A 272 5.11 -14.89 -43.60
N ASP A 273 4.47 -16.01 -43.95
CA ASP A 273 3.48 -16.17 -45.02
C ASP A 273 2.03 -15.89 -44.57
N SER A 274 1.83 -15.50 -43.30
CA SER A 274 0.50 -15.20 -42.78
C SER A 274 -0.07 -13.91 -43.39
N GLN A 275 -1.22 -14.02 -44.06
CA GLN A 275 -1.97 -12.85 -44.56
C GLN A 275 -2.36 -11.88 -43.43
N GLU A 276 -2.60 -12.41 -42.22
CA GLU A 276 -2.92 -11.58 -41.05
C GLU A 276 -1.70 -10.76 -40.63
N ARG A 277 -0.51 -11.36 -40.64
CA ARG A 277 0.75 -10.67 -40.36
C ARG A 277 1.02 -9.54 -41.35
N GLU A 278 0.89 -9.82 -42.64
CA GLU A 278 1.07 -8.83 -43.71
C GLU A 278 0.15 -7.63 -43.50
N ARG A 279 -1.13 -7.88 -43.26
CA ARG A 279 -2.12 -6.85 -42.95
C ARG A 279 -1.76 -6.04 -41.69
N LEU A 280 -1.33 -6.67 -40.61
CA LEU A 280 -0.91 -5.98 -39.39
C LEU A 280 0.32 -5.09 -39.65
N LEU A 281 1.26 -5.54 -40.46
CA LEU A 281 2.43 -4.76 -40.87
C LEU A 281 2.06 -3.57 -41.76
N GLU A 282 1.10 -3.71 -42.67
CA GLU A 282 0.56 -2.59 -43.47
C GLU A 282 -0.11 -1.53 -42.57
N ILE A 283 -0.91 -1.95 -41.58
CA ILE A 283 -1.50 -1.02 -40.58
C ILE A 283 -0.40 -0.28 -39.82
N ARG A 284 0.65 -1.01 -39.41
CA ARG A 284 1.79 -0.45 -38.66
C ARG A 284 2.63 0.52 -39.50
N LYS A 285 2.87 0.23 -40.78
CA LYS A 285 3.58 1.10 -41.73
C LYS A 285 2.79 2.38 -42.04
N GLY A 286 1.47 2.34 -41.87
CA GLY A 286 0.60 3.48 -42.09
C GLY A 286 0.05 3.58 -43.51
N ASP A 287 -0.04 2.45 -44.20
CA ASP A 287 -0.53 2.35 -45.57
C ASP A 287 -2.08 2.50 -45.66
N PHE A 288 -2.75 2.63 -44.51
CA PHE A 288 -4.21 2.77 -44.42
C PHE A 288 -4.67 4.21 -44.19
N ASN A 289 -5.82 4.54 -44.81
CA ASN A 289 -6.56 5.74 -44.48
C ASN A 289 -7.03 5.71 -43.00
N HIS A 290 -6.81 6.79 -42.26
CA HIS A 290 -7.12 6.86 -40.82
C HIS A 290 -8.61 6.62 -40.52
N GLN A 291 -9.51 7.11 -41.37
CA GLN A 291 -10.95 6.96 -41.18
C GLN A 291 -11.40 5.53 -41.48
N GLU A 292 -10.96 4.96 -42.60
CA GLU A 292 -11.29 3.59 -42.99
C GLU A 292 -10.81 2.57 -41.95
N MET A 293 -9.58 2.72 -41.48
CA MET A 293 -9.01 1.90 -40.41
C MET A 293 -9.82 2.02 -39.11
N GLN A 294 -10.21 3.24 -38.73
CA GLN A 294 -11.04 3.49 -37.55
C GLN A 294 -12.42 2.82 -37.68
N ASP A 295 -13.07 2.94 -38.82
CA ASP A 295 -14.39 2.37 -39.09
C ASP A 295 -14.33 0.84 -39.06
N GLN A 296 -13.28 0.25 -39.65
CA GLN A 296 -13.04 -1.19 -39.62
C GLN A 296 -12.83 -1.71 -38.20
N LEU A 297 -11.98 -1.05 -37.41
CA LEU A 297 -11.71 -1.43 -36.02
C LEU A 297 -12.97 -1.33 -35.14
N ASN A 298 -13.75 -0.25 -35.28
CA ASN A 298 -15.01 -0.10 -34.54
C ASN A 298 -16.03 -1.18 -34.94
N LYS A 299 -16.13 -1.50 -36.24
CA LYS A 299 -16.99 -2.58 -36.71
C LYS A 299 -16.59 -3.92 -36.08
N GLN A 300 -15.31 -4.29 -36.16
CA GLN A 300 -14.79 -5.53 -35.58
C GLN A 300 -14.99 -5.56 -34.06
N PHE A 301 -14.74 -4.46 -33.36
CA PHE A 301 -14.98 -4.37 -31.92
C PHE A 301 -16.44 -4.61 -31.55
N ASN A 302 -17.38 -3.97 -32.26
CA ASN A 302 -18.80 -4.18 -32.03
C ASN A 302 -19.24 -5.62 -32.33
N GLU A 303 -18.70 -6.25 -33.38
CA GLU A 303 -18.93 -7.66 -33.68
C GLU A 303 -18.43 -8.56 -32.53
N MET A 304 -17.25 -8.28 -31.97
CA MET A 304 -16.69 -9.04 -30.84
C MET A 304 -17.45 -8.82 -29.53
N GLU A 305 -17.89 -7.59 -29.22
CA GLU A 305 -18.76 -7.33 -28.06
C GLU A 305 -20.09 -8.09 -28.20
N GLN A 306 -20.69 -8.10 -29.39
CA GLN A 306 -21.91 -8.85 -29.66
C GLN A 306 -21.70 -10.35 -29.52
N ALA A 307 -20.64 -10.90 -30.12
CA ALA A 307 -20.30 -12.31 -30.02
C ALA A 307 -20.06 -12.72 -28.56
N ARG A 308 -19.28 -11.93 -27.81
CA ARG A 308 -19.08 -12.11 -26.37
C ARG A 308 -20.40 -12.14 -25.61
N ASN A 309 -21.33 -11.23 -25.88
CA ASN A 309 -22.62 -11.17 -25.17
C ASN A 309 -23.55 -12.35 -25.49
N GLN A 310 -23.32 -13.05 -26.60
CA GLN A 310 -24.06 -14.26 -26.96
C GLN A 310 -23.48 -15.52 -26.30
N MET A 311 -22.27 -15.46 -25.76
CA MET A 311 -21.65 -16.57 -25.04
C MET A 311 -22.24 -16.71 -23.65
N THR A 312 -23.05 -17.74 -23.42
CA THR A 312 -23.66 -17.98 -22.11
C THR A 312 -23.05 -19.15 -21.34
N ASN A 313 -22.42 -20.14 -22.01
CA ASN A 313 -22.00 -21.39 -21.35
C ASN A 313 -20.68 -22.03 -21.83
N SER A 314 -19.91 -21.40 -22.75
CA SER A 314 -18.76 -22.08 -23.37
C SER A 314 -17.46 -22.06 -22.55
N TYR A 315 -17.30 -21.11 -21.63
CA TYR A 315 -16.09 -20.93 -20.82
C TYR A 315 -16.42 -20.79 -19.33
N SER A 316 -15.44 -21.09 -18.47
CA SER A 316 -15.51 -20.69 -17.07
C SER A 316 -15.58 -19.17 -16.98
N GLN A 317 -16.31 -18.68 -15.98
CA GLN A 317 -16.41 -17.23 -15.74
C GLN A 317 -15.06 -16.65 -15.33
N GLU A 318 -14.34 -17.36 -14.46
CA GLU A 318 -13.07 -16.93 -13.90
C GLU A 318 -12.09 -18.11 -13.83
N VAL A 319 -10.81 -17.77 -13.64
CA VAL A 319 -9.74 -18.75 -13.38
C VAL A 319 -9.87 -19.27 -11.95
N ASP A 320 -9.58 -20.54 -11.70
CA ASP A 320 -9.52 -21.06 -10.34
C ASP A 320 -8.37 -20.40 -9.56
N ILE A 321 -8.73 -19.44 -8.69
CA ILE A 321 -7.78 -18.76 -7.81
C ILE A 321 -7.01 -19.73 -6.91
N LYS A 322 -7.63 -20.85 -6.52
CA LYS A 322 -6.96 -21.85 -5.68
C LYS A 322 -5.82 -22.52 -6.45
N MET A 323 -6.03 -22.88 -7.71
CA MET A 323 -4.98 -23.43 -8.57
C MET A 323 -3.76 -22.50 -8.65
N VAL A 324 -3.99 -21.21 -8.97
CA VAL A 324 -2.89 -20.23 -9.10
C VAL A 324 -2.23 -19.94 -7.75
N SER A 325 -3.02 -19.90 -6.69
CA SER A 325 -2.53 -19.71 -5.33
C SER A 325 -1.68 -20.90 -4.87
N ASP A 326 -2.10 -22.13 -5.12
CA ASP A 326 -1.35 -23.34 -4.80
C ASP A 326 -0.02 -23.38 -5.57
N TRP A 327 -0.02 -22.97 -6.85
CA TRP A 327 1.20 -22.81 -7.63
C TRP A 327 2.18 -21.82 -6.98
N LEU A 328 1.71 -20.60 -6.66
CA LEU A 328 2.49 -19.56 -5.98
C LEU A 328 3.06 -20.06 -4.65
N VAL A 329 2.21 -20.63 -3.79
CA VAL A 329 2.59 -21.16 -2.47
C VAL A 329 3.61 -22.28 -2.62
N SER A 330 3.48 -23.16 -3.63
CA SER A 330 4.43 -24.24 -3.86
C SER A 330 5.85 -23.73 -4.17
N ILE A 331 5.98 -22.60 -4.88
CA ILE A 331 7.27 -21.97 -5.18
C ILE A 331 7.84 -21.38 -3.88
N ARG A 332 7.03 -20.59 -3.17
CA ARG A 332 7.44 -19.92 -1.93
C ARG A 332 7.83 -20.88 -0.81
N ARG A 333 7.14 -22.02 -0.70
CA ARG A 333 7.49 -23.09 0.24
C ARG A 333 8.90 -23.63 0.01
N GLN A 334 9.39 -23.69 -1.24
CA GLN A 334 10.78 -24.11 -1.48
C GLN A 334 11.76 -23.11 -0.87
N SER A 335 11.53 -21.81 -1.05
CA SER A 335 12.37 -20.75 -0.48
C SER A 335 12.29 -20.72 1.05
N ILE A 336 11.10 -20.90 1.63
CA ILE A 336 10.92 -21.06 3.08
C ILE A 336 11.69 -22.28 3.60
N ASN A 337 11.65 -23.42 2.90
CA ASN A 337 12.33 -24.63 3.33
C ASN A 337 13.87 -24.53 3.22
N ARG A 338 14.38 -23.76 2.26
CA ARG A 338 15.82 -23.47 2.13
C ARG A 338 16.33 -22.47 3.17
N TYR A 339 15.44 -21.69 3.79
CA TYR A 339 15.81 -20.71 4.80
C TYR A 339 16.30 -21.38 6.09
N GLN A 340 17.57 -21.11 6.44
CA GLN A 340 18.27 -21.72 7.59
C GLN A 340 18.22 -20.87 8.87
N GLY A 341 17.57 -19.70 8.85
CA GLY A 341 17.47 -18.86 10.03
C GLY A 341 16.62 -19.49 11.13
N TYR A 342 16.82 -19.01 12.36
CA TYR A 342 16.14 -19.52 13.54
C TYR A 342 14.62 -19.41 13.41
N ARG A 343 13.88 -20.43 13.89
CA ARG A 343 12.41 -20.45 13.99
C ARG A 343 11.96 -20.60 15.43
N TYR A 344 10.85 -19.98 15.80
CA TYR A 344 10.19 -20.21 17.08
C TYR A 344 9.63 -21.64 17.14
N SER A 345 9.79 -22.27 18.30
CA SER A 345 9.00 -23.43 18.68
C SER A 345 7.75 -22.96 19.42
N TRP A 346 6.59 -23.51 19.07
CA TRP A 346 5.33 -23.25 19.76
C TRP A 346 5.07 -24.37 20.75
N PRO A 347 5.40 -24.19 22.03
CA PRO A 347 5.17 -25.23 23.01
C PRO A 347 3.67 -25.50 23.13
N ASN A 348 3.30 -26.78 23.17
CA ASN A 348 1.93 -27.20 23.50
C ASN A 348 1.58 -26.95 24.98
N GLY A 349 2.50 -26.37 25.77
CA GLY A 349 2.37 -26.20 27.22
C GLY A 349 1.35 -25.15 27.64
N GLU A 350 0.53 -25.52 28.63
CA GLU A 350 -0.50 -24.72 29.26
C GLU A 350 0.09 -23.86 30.38
N THR A 351 -0.28 -22.59 30.42
CA THR A 351 -0.23 -21.79 31.66
C THR A 351 -1.66 -21.67 32.16
N GLU A 352 -1.97 -22.31 33.29
CA GLU A 352 -3.34 -22.48 33.83
C GLU A 352 -4.14 -21.17 33.95
N LYS A 353 -3.47 -20.04 34.27
CA LYS A 353 -4.17 -18.77 34.59
C LYS A 353 -4.75 -18.02 33.37
N SER A 354 -4.35 -18.34 32.15
CA SER A 354 -4.77 -17.61 30.94
C SER A 354 -5.51 -18.50 29.94
N GLU A 355 -5.87 -19.71 30.35
CA GLU A 355 -6.39 -20.74 29.44
C GLU A 355 -7.76 -20.38 28.87
N SER A 356 -8.64 -19.80 29.67
CA SER A 356 -9.98 -19.38 29.21
C SER A 356 -9.91 -18.33 28.10
N LEU A 357 -9.10 -17.26 28.27
CA LEU A 357 -8.92 -16.21 27.25
C LEU A 357 -8.30 -16.79 25.97
N ARG A 358 -7.29 -17.65 26.11
CA ARG A 358 -6.67 -18.34 24.98
C ARG A 358 -7.67 -19.21 24.22
N LEU A 359 -8.50 -19.97 24.93
CA LEU A 359 -9.51 -20.84 24.32
C LEU A 359 -10.58 -20.03 23.58
N GLN A 360 -11.08 -18.95 24.18
CA GLN A 360 -12.02 -18.03 23.52
C GLN A 360 -11.44 -17.42 22.24
N ALA A 361 -10.18 -16.97 22.28
CA ALA A 361 -9.50 -16.43 21.10
C ALA A 361 -9.30 -17.51 20.02
N LYS A 362 -8.90 -18.72 20.38
CA LYS A 362 -8.79 -19.85 19.44
C LYS A 362 -10.13 -20.25 18.84
N GLN A 363 -11.21 -20.24 19.62
CA GLN A 363 -12.57 -20.48 19.13
C GLN A 363 -13.00 -19.41 18.13
N LEU A 364 -12.67 -18.13 18.38
CA LEU A 364 -12.94 -17.04 17.45
C LEU A 364 -12.14 -17.20 16.15
N MET A 365 -10.86 -17.56 16.22
CA MET A 365 -10.05 -17.89 15.04
C MET A 365 -10.65 -19.06 14.24
N GLN A 366 -11.03 -20.15 14.93
CA GLN A 366 -11.63 -21.34 14.30
C GLN A 366 -12.99 -21.03 13.67
N LYS A 367 -13.83 -20.23 14.32
CA LYS A 367 -15.13 -19.76 13.79
C LYS A 367 -14.95 -19.06 12.43
N HIS A 368 -13.83 -18.36 12.25
CA HIS A 368 -13.50 -17.65 11.03
C HIS A 368 -12.56 -18.43 10.08
N GLY A 369 -12.31 -19.71 10.34
CA GLY A 369 -11.53 -20.58 9.47
C GLY A 369 -10.04 -20.24 9.43
N ILE A 370 -9.52 -19.55 10.44
CA ILE A 370 -8.12 -19.11 10.50
C ILE A 370 -7.24 -20.27 10.94
N ILE A 371 -6.27 -20.63 10.10
CA ILE A 371 -5.25 -21.62 10.41
C ILE A 371 -4.00 -20.87 10.88
N GLY A 372 -3.65 -20.98 12.15
CA GLY A 372 -2.51 -20.25 12.71
C GLY A 372 -2.35 -20.42 14.21
N GLU A 373 -1.47 -19.61 14.80
CA GLU A 373 -1.19 -19.62 16.23
C GLU A 373 -1.50 -18.27 16.88
N LEU A 374 -1.94 -18.34 18.14
CA LEU A 374 -2.13 -17.17 18.97
C LEU A 374 -0.77 -16.71 19.50
N ILE A 375 -0.44 -15.43 19.30
CA ILE A 375 0.81 -14.80 19.75
C ILE A 375 0.63 -14.21 21.14
N TYR A 376 -0.47 -13.47 21.33
CA TYR A 376 -0.82 -12.78 22.55
C TYR A 376 -2.34 -12.72 22.68
N VAL A 377 -2.88 -12.83 23.90
CA VAL A 377 -4.22 -12.34 24.21
C VAL A 377 -4.25 -11.86 25.65
N GLY A 378 -4.88 -10.73 25.91
CA GLY A 378 -5.00 -10.18 27.25
C GLY A 378 -6.08 -9.12 27.35
N GLU A 379 -6.38 -8.75 28.57
CA GLU A 379 -7.25 -7.63 28.87
C GLU A 379 -6.70 -6.33 28.29
N SER A 380 -7.60 -5.43 27.93
CA SER A 380 -7.29 -4.14 27.33
C SER A 380 -8.25 -3.09 27.89
N GLY A 381 -7.98 -1.81 27.60
CA GLY A 381 -8.93 -0.76 27.91
C GLY A 381 -9.13 -0.65 29.41
N SER A 382 -10.37 -0.51 29.88
CA SER A 382 -10.63 -0.19 31.29
C SER A 382 -10.26 -1.29 32.30
N ASN A 383 -10.20 -2.55 31.87
CA ASN A 383 -9.77 -3.67 32.71
C ASN A 383 -8.29 -3.55 33.08
N LEU A 384 -7.47 -3.10 32.12
CA LEU A 384 -6.04 -2.88 32.29
C LEU A 384 -5.68 -1.65 33.15
N TYR A 385 -6.66 -0.90 33.65
CA TYR A 385 -6.41 0.18 34.61
C TYR A 385 -7.08 -0.12 35.97
N HIS A 386 -7.60 -1.35 36.15
CA HIS A 386 -8.43 -1.76 37.30
C HIS A 386 -9.59 -0.80 37.57
N LEU A 387 -10.15 -0.26 36.49
CA LEU A 387 -11.29 0.63 36.56
C LEU A 387 -12.60 -0.16 36.42
N ASP A 388 -12.57 -1.49 36.29
CA ASP A 388 -13.78 -2.30 36.36
C ASP A 388 -14.08 -2.82 37.76
N LYS A 389 -15.30 -2.59 38.22
CA LYS A 389 -15.79 -3.03 39.53
C LYS A 389 -16.80 -4.15 39.43
N THR A 390 -17.33 -4.42 38.24
CA THR A 390 -18.42 -5.37 38.03
C THR A 390 -17.91 -6.58 37.27
N MET A 391 -18.10 -7.78 37.82
CA MET A 391 -17.74 -9.06 37.17
C MET A 391 -18.49 -9.30 35.84
N ASP A 392 -19.59 -8.58 35.60
CA ASP A 392 -20.48 -8.78 34.44
C ASP A 392 -20.18 -7.86 33.25
N SER A 393 -19.14 -7.02 33.29
CA SER A 393 -18.82 -6.18 32.14
C SER A 393 -18.19 -7.02 31.02
N GLU A 394 -18.69 -6.85 29.80
CA GLU A 394 -18.08 -7.42 28.59
C GLU A 394 -16.59 -7.06 28.59
N GLN A 395 -15.73 -8.07 28.71
CA GLN A 395 -14.29 -7.85 28.82
C GLN A 395 -13.75 -7.29 27.51
N ASP A 396 -13.11 -6.12 27.57
CA ASP A 396 -12.34 -5.57 26.46
C ASP A 396 -11.07 -6.40 26.32
N ILE A 397 -11.02 -7.28 25.33
CA ILE A 397 -9.90 -8.20 25.11
C ILE A 397 -9.23 -7.86 23.78
N ILE A 398 -7.90 -7.78 23.79
CA ILE A 398 -7.11 -7.73 22.56
C ILE A 398 -6.28 -8.99 22.44
N GLY A 399 -6.29 -9.58 21.26
CA GLY A 399 -5.35 -10.61 20.89
C GLY A 399 -4.62 -10.30 19.59
N ILE A 400 -3.50 -10.99 19.43
CA ILE A 400 -2.65 -10.95 18.25
C ILE A 400 -2.44 -12.41 17.85
N TYR A 401 -2.69 -12.71 16.58
CA TYR A 401 -2.49 -14.03 16.02
C TYR A 401 -1.57 -13.97 14.80
N ALA A 402 -0.94 -15.08 14.47
CA ALA A 402 -0.21 -15.26 13.24
C ALA A 402 -0.88 -16.38 12.44
N SER A 403 -1.30 -16.06 11.21
CA SER A 403 -1.77 -17.07 10.26
C SER A 403 -0.63 -17.94 9.74
N SER A 404 -0.99 -19.10 9.20
CA SER A 404 -0.08 -19.99 8.50
C SER A 404 0.73 -19.24 7.43
N THR A 405 1.99 -19.63 7.25
CA THR A 405 2.85 -18.98 6.24
C THR A 405 2.27 -19.09 4.85
N ASP A 406 1.61 -20.21 4.55
CA ASP A 406 0.92 -20.44 3.29
C ASP A 406 -0.12 -19.38 3.00
N GLU A 407 -1.02 -19.09 3.97
CA GLU A 407 -2.01 -18.01 3.81
C GLU A 407 -1.32 -16.67 3.54
N ILE A 408 -0.23 -16.36 4.24
CA ILE A 408 0.53 -15.12 4.07
C ILE A 408 1.17 -15.01 2.68
N VAL A 409 1.71 -16.10 2.14
CA VAL A 409 2.37 -16.11 0.82
C VAL A 409 1.42 -16.40 -0.35
N SER A 410 0.16 -16.71 -0.06
CA SER A 410 -0.89 -17.01 -1.03
C SER A 410 -1.45 -15.78 -1.75
N LEU A 411 -2.44 -16.01 -2.63
CA LEU A 411 -3.29 -14.96 -3.23
C LEU A 411 -4.53 -14.65 -2.37
N LEU A 412 -4.71 -15.38 -1.27
CA LEU A 412 -5.84 -15.28 -0.34
C LEU A 412 -5.30 -14.94 1.06
N PRO A 413 -4.72 -13.75 1.24
CA PRO A 413 -4.14 -13.36 2.52
C PRO A 413 -5.19 -13.38 3.63
N PRO A 414 -4.78 -13.69 4.87
CA PRO A 414 -5.70 -13.81 5.99
C PRO A 414 -6.34 -12.45 6.34
N PRO A 415 -7.51 -12.45 6.98
CA PRO A 415 -8.10 -11.24 7.54
C PRO A 415 -7.13 -10.46 8.42
N THR A 416 -7.13 -9.14 8.31
CA THR A 416 -6.23 -8.29 9.11
C THR A 416 -6.74 -8.11 10.55
N ARG A 417 -8.06 -8.26 10.74
CA ARG A 417 -8.72 -8.12 12.04
C ARG A 417 -9.96 -9.01 12.11
N LEU A 418 -10.14 -9.63 13.27
CA LEU A 418 -11.32 -10.39 13.67
C LEU A 418 -11.98 -9.69 14.86
N ASP A 419 -13.28 -9.64 14.83
CA ASP A 419 -14.18 -9.23 15.90
C ASP A 419 -15.23 -10.34 16.05
N VAL A 420 -15.96 -10.38 17.16
CA VAL A 420 -17.00 -11.39 17.42
C VAL A 420 -18.01 -11.48 16.27
N ASP A 421 -18.35 -10.33 15.69
CA ASP A 421 -19.36 -10.20 14.64
C ASP A 421 -18.81 -9.79 13.27
N ASN A 422 -17.57 -9.31 13.19
CA ASN A 422 -17.04 -8.69 11.97
C ASN A 422 -15.65 -9.22 11.59
N ILE A 423 -15.41 -9.34 10.29
CA ILE A 423 -14.10 -9.66 9.73
C ILE A 423 -13.65 -8.46 8.89
N SER A 424 -12.46 -7.95 9.15
CA SER A 424 -11.82 -6.98 8.25
C SER A 424 -10.96 -7.74 7.25
N PRO A 425 -11.34 -7.81 5.95
CA PRO A 425 -10.53 -8.49 4.96
C PRO A 425 -9.21 -7.76 4.77
N ASN A 426 -8.21 -8.48 4.27
CA ASN A 426 -6.97 -7.86 3.81
C ASN A 426 -7.24 -7.04 2.54
N LEU A 427 -6.61 -5.87 2.40
CA LEU A 427 -6.74 -5.05 1.18
C LEU A 427 -6.17 -5.75 -0.06
N GLU A 428 -5.22 -6.66 0.12
CA GLU A 428 -4.69 -7.49 -0.96
C GLU A 428 -5.62 -8.65 -1.38
N TYR A 429 -6.72 -8.87 -0.66
CA TYR A 429 -7.70 -9.89 -1.01
C TYR A 429 -8.33 -9.58 -2.37
N ILE A 430 -8.26 -10.54 -3.29
CA ILE A 430 -8.90 -10.43 -4.60
C ILE A 430 -10.34 -10.95 -4.46
N PRO A 431 -11.37 -10.08 -4.46
CA PRO A 431 -12.74 -10.52 -4.31
C PRO A 431 -13.21 -11.27 -5.56
N ARG A 432 -13.67 -12.52 -5.38
CA ARG A 432 -14.18 -13.42 -6.43
C ARG A 432 -15.40 -12.92 -7.23
N ASN A 433 -16.08 -11.85 -6.79
CA ASN A 433 -17.38 -11.46 -7.39
C ASN A 433 -17.45 -10.00 -7.88
N ASN A 434 -16.38 -9.20 -7.74
CA ASN A 434 -16.46 -7.74 -7.94
C ASN A 434 -15.78 -7.22 -9.21
N ILE A 435 -15.24 -8.06 -10.08
CA ILE A 435 -14.60 -7.58 -11.32
C ILE A 435 -15.64 -6.94 -12.26
N ASN A 436 -16.91 -7.39 -12.22
CA ASN A 436 -17.99 -6.83 -13.03
C ASN A 436 -18.82 -5.72 -12.35
N SER A 437 -18.59 -5.43 -11.06
CA SER A 437 -19.21 -4.27 -10.42
C SER A 437 -18.33 -3.03 -10.61
N SER A 438 -18.34 -2.47 -11.82
CA SER A 438 -17.73 -1.17 -12.13
C SER A 438 -18.30 0.01 -11.32
N LYS A 439 -19.32 -0.25 -10.49
CA LYS A 439 -19.64 0.61 -9.36
C LYS A 439 -18.58 0.38 -8.29
N SER A 440 -17.55 1.22 -8.30
CA SER A 440 -16.72 1.57 -7.14
C SER A 440 -17.62 1.52 -5.89
N THR A 441 -17.64 0.39 -5.20
CA THR A 441 -18.21 0.34 -3.85
C THR A 441 -17.38 1.34 -3.10
N SER A 442 -18.00 2.42 -2.66
CA SER A 442 -17.38 3.41 -1.78
C SER A 442 -16.48 2.67 -0.80
N PRO A 443 -15.23 3.12 -0.57
CA PRO A 443 -14.31 2.44 0.33
C PRO A 443 -15.09 2.02 1.58
N PRO A 444 -14.93 0.76 2.04
CA PRO A 444 -15.74 0.21 3.13
C PRO A 444 -15.85 1.29 4.21
N PRO A 445 -17.09 1.65 4.62
CA PRO A 445 -17.37 2.87 5.36
C PRO A 445 -16.30 3.05 6.42
N SER A 446 -15.48 4.11 6.26
CA SER A 446 -14.19 4.30 6.93
C SER A 446 -14.21 3.60 8.28
N ALA A 447 -13.52 2.46 8.39
CA ALA A 447 -13.65 1.55 9.52
C ALA A 447 -13.77 2.37 10.79
N LYS A 448 -14.92 2.28 11.47
CA LYS A 448 -15.17 3.06 12.69
C LYS A 448 -13.93 2.90 13.55
N LYS A 449 -13.26 4.01 13.88
CA LYS A 449 -12.00 3.99 14.62
C LYS A 449 -12.21 3.11 15.85
N ASP A 450 -11.29 2.18 16.06
CA ASP A 450 -11.36 1.07 17.02
C ASP A 450 -11.36 1.47 18.51
N ILE A 451 -11.62 2.76 18.76
CA ILE A 451 -11.43 3.41 20.05
C ILE A 451 -12.46 2.89 21.06
N THR A 452 -13.64 2.45 20.61
CA THR A 452 -14.78 2.10 21.48
C THR A 452 -15.36 0.71 21.21
N THR A 453 -14.69 -0.13 20.42
CA THR A 453 -15.19 -1.48 20.15
C THR A 453 -15.01 -2.34 21.40
N LYS A 454 -16.13 -2.83 21.91
CA LYS A 454 -16.20 -3.74 23.06
C LYS A 454 -15.97 -5.18 22.64
N GLY A 455 -15.58 -6.01 23.60
CA GLY A 455 -15.40 -7.44 23.41
C GLY A 455 -14.00 -7.81 22.93
N MET A 456 -13.90 -8.97 22.29
CA MET A 456 -12.63 -9.54 21.84
C MET A 456 -12.31 -9.12 20.41
N ILE A 457 -11.13 -8.51 20.24
CA ILE A 457 -10.60 -8.11 18.94
C ILE A 457 -9.26 -8.81 18.73
N LEU A 458 -9.13 -9.54 17.63
CA LEU A 458 -7.88 -10.21 17.26
C LEU A 458 -7.30 -9.54 16.01
N TYR A 459 -6.01 -9.18 16.05
CA TYR A 459 -5.30 -8.65 14.89
C TYR A 459 -4.33 -9.71 14.34
N GLU A 460 -4.22 -9.80 13.02
CA GLU A 460 -3.09 -10.51 12.41
C GLU A 460 -1.79 -9.76 12.78
N VAL A 461 -0.71 -10.50 13.02
CA VAL A 461 0.53 -9.97 13.59
C VAL A 461 1.15 -8.83 12.78
N GLY A 462 1.13 -8.89 11.45
CA GLY A 462 1.54 -7.80 10.57
C GLY A 462 0.67 -6.56 10.75
N GLN A 463 -0.66 -6.72 10.80
CA GLN A 463 -1.58 -5.62 11.10
C GLN A 463 -1.36 -5.04 12.49
N ALA A 464 -1.16 -5.88 13.51
CA ALA A 464 -0.91 -5.44 14.88
C ALA A 464 0.35 -4.57 14.95
N ILE A 465 1.43 -4.98 14.26
CA ILE A 465 2.65 -4.17 14.18
C ILE A 465 2.41 -2.85 13.44
N GLN A 466 1.71 -2.86 12.31
CA GLN A 466 1.36 -1.62 11.63
C GLN A 466 0.59 -0.68 12.57
N GLN A 467 -0.38 -1.20 13.34
CA GLN A 467 -1.09 -0.39 14.33
C GLN A 467 -0.18 0.14 15.43
N LEU A 468 0.80 -0.65 15.91
CA LEU A 468 1.83 -0.18 16.84
C LEU A 468 2.71 0.92 16.23
N ILE A 469 3.15 0.79 14.98
CA ILE A 469 3.90 1.83 14.28
C ILE A 469 3.08 3.13 14.21
N HIS A 470 1.78 3.01 13.97
CA HIS A 470 0.82 4.13 13.97
C HIS A 470 0.33 4.54 15.37
N GLY A 471 0.99 4.16 16.47
CA GLY A 471 0.65 4.67 17.80
C GLY A 471 -0.69 4.17 18.37
N HIS A 472 -1.18 2.99 17.95
CA HIS A 472 -2.48 2.48 18.39
C HIS A 472 -2.48 2.14 19.89
N TYR A 473 -3.15 2.98 20.68
CA TYR A 473 -2.96 2.99 22.12
C TYR A 473 -3.30 1.67 22.84
N ARG A 474 -4.36 0.96 22.44
CA ARG A 474 -4.73 -0.30 23.12
C ARG A 474 -3.69 -1.41 22.92
N LEU A 475 -2.97 -1.40 21.80
CA LEU A 475 -1.91 -2.37 21.52
C LEU A 475 -0.64 -2.01 22.29
N TYR A 476 -0.32 -0.72 22.42
CA TYR A 476 0.74 -0.27 23.32
C TYR A 476 0.44 -0.63 24.77
N ASP A 477 -0.78 -0.42 25.24
CA ASP A 477 -1.23 -0.80 26.57
C ASP A 477 -0.97 -2.30 26.82
N CYS A 478 -1.30 -3.17 25.84
CA CYS A 478 -1.00 -4.61 25.92
C CYS A 478 0.50 -4.93 25.95
N LEU A 479 1.31 -4.19 25.19
CA LEU A 479 2.76 -4.35 25.14
C LEU A 479 3.46 -3.89 26.44
N LEU A 480 2.85 -2.91 27.12
CA LEU A 480 3.34 -2.25 28.33
C LEU A 480 2.76 -2.85 29.62
N ALA A 481 1.75 -3.71 29.51
CA ALA A 481 1.09 -4.33 30.65
C ALA A 481 2.06 -5.09 31.54
N ASP A 482 1.91 -4.95 32.86
CA ASP A 482 2.62 -5.78 33.83
C ASP A 482 2.03 -7.18 33.85
N ASN A 483 2.73 -8.12 33.21
CA ASN A 483 2.32 -9.50 33.07
C ASN A 483 2.13 -10.24 34.40
N THR A 484 2.67 -9.71 35.51
CA THR A 484 2.47 -10.31 36.84
C THR A 484 1.10 -9.99 37.42
N LYS A 485 0.44 -8.92 36.95
CA LYS A 485 -0.82 -8.40 37.50
C LYS A 485 -2.03 -8.77 36.65
N TYR A 486 -1.85 -9.01 35.35
CA TYR A 486 -2.95 -9.23 34.41
C TYR A 486 -3.03 -10.67 33.88
N GLN A 487 -4.26 -11.14 33.66
CA GLN A 487 -4.48 -12.38 32.93
C GLN A 487 -4.17 -12.14 31.45
N SER A 488 -3.04 -12.66 30.99
CA SER A 488 -2.70 -12.69 29.58
C SER A 488 -2.03 -14.00 29.22
N TYR A 489 -2.28 -14.47 28.00
CA TYR A 489 -1.52 -15.53 27.37
C TYR A 489 -0.43 -14.91 26.49
N GLN A 490 0.78 -15.45 26.59
CA GLN A 490 1.95 -14.96 25.87
C GLN A 490 2.76 -16.11 25.30
N SER A 491 2.85 -16.16 23.98
CA SER A 491 3.74 -17.08 23.29
C SER A 491 5.23 -16.77 23.56
N PRO A 492 6.15 -17.72 23.30
CA PRO A 492 7.58 -17.43 23.31
C PRO A 492 7.98 -16.28 22.38
N ALA A 493 7.30 -16.13 21.25
CA ALA A 493 7.54 -15.04 20.31
C ALA A 493 7.19 -13.67 20.91
N TRP A 494 6.06 -13.57 21.60
CA TRP A 494 5.69 -12.34 22.32
C TRP A 494 6.69 -12.00 23.42
N LYS A 495 7.09 -13.00 24.21
CA LYS A 495 8.10 -12.82 25.27
C LYS A 495 9.45 -12.35 24.72
N ASP A 496 9.89 -12.89 23.58
CA ASP A 496 11.12 -12.42 22.88
C ASP A 496 11.00 -10.95 22.46
N LEU A 497 9.84 -10.54 21.92
CA LEU A 497 9.59 -9.14 21.56
C LEU A 497 9.68 -8.22 22.78
N VAL A 498 8.93 -8.54 23.84
CA VAL A 498 8.91 -7.76 25.07
C VAL A 498 10.32 -7.68 25.68
N ALA A 499 11.06 -8.79 25.72
CA ALA A 499 12.43 -8.81 26.23
C ALA A 499 13.36 -7.90 25.42
N LYS A 500 13.32 -7.94 24.09
CA LYS A 500 14.11 -7.05 23.22
C LYS A 500 13.80 -5.58 23.45
N ILE A 501 12.51 -5.27 23.60
CA ILE A 501 12.04 -3.92 23.88
C ILE A 501 12.51 -3.45 25.28
N MET A 502 12.50 -4.32 26.29
CA MET A 502 12.95 -3.99 27.65
C MET A 502 14.47 -3.87 27.78
N ILE A 503 15.24 -4.75 27.13
CA ILE A 503 16.72 -4.67 27.13
C ILE A 503 17.19 -3.34 26.54
N ASN A 504 16.55 -2.90 25.46
CA ASN A 504 16.84 -1.63 24.81
C ASN A 504 16.56 -0.40 25.71
N ASN A 505 15.73 -0.53 26.73
CA ASN A 505 15.45 0.55 27.69
C ASN A 505 16.47 0.66 28.83
N ASN A 506 17.01 -0.48 29.28
CA ASN A 506 17.84 -0.53 30.49
C ASN A 506 19.32 -0.24 30.23
N HIS A 507 19.77 -0.19 28.97
CA HIS A 507 21.12 0.25 28.63
C HIS A 507 21.25 1.78 28.69
N THR A 508 21.23 2.32 29.92
CA THR A 508 21.90 3.58 30.23
C THR A 508 23.40 3.29 30.23
N ILE A 509 24.04 3.35 29.06
CA ILE A 509 25.49 3.16 28.96
C ILE A 509 26.15 4.30 29.75
N ALA A 510 26.83 3.96 30.85
CA ALA A 510 27.76 4.87 31.50
C ALA A 510 28.81 5.28 30.46
N ILE A 511 28.79 6.56 30.10
CA ILE A 511 29.67 7.13 29.08
C ILE A 511 31.10 7.07 29.59
N ASP A 512 31.87 6.11 29.11
CA ASP A 512 33.32 6.27 29.01
C ASP A 512 33.60 7.23 27.85
N ASN A 513 34.36 8.28 28.14
CA ASN A 513 34.38 9.58 27.46
C ASN A 513 34.75 9.64 25.96
N ASN A 514 34.91 8.54 25.22
CA ASN A 514 35.49 8.65 23.88
C ASN A 514 34.82 7.96 22.71
N HIS A 515 33.85 7.03 22.85
CA HIS A 515 33.13 6.49 21.68
C HIS A 515 31.62 6.41 21.95
N SER A 516 30.85 7.22 21.21
CA SER A 516 29.39 7.25 21.28
C SER A 516 28.79 5.96 20.73
N VAL A 517 28.43 5.03 21.62
CA VAL A 517 27.65 3.86 21.24
C VAL A 517 26.19 4.29 21.07
N ASP A 518 25.61 3.82 19.97
CA ASP A 518 24.37 4.27 19.32
C ASP A 518 23.14 4.24 20.27
N THR A 519 22.80 5.38 20.88
CA THR A 519 21.63 5.62 21.75
C THR A 519 20.26 5.55 21.03
N LYS A 520 20.17 4.91 19.86
CA LYS A 520 19.00 5.01 18.97
C LYS A 520 17.75 4.29 19.48
N PHE A 521 17.90 3.25 20.31
CA PHE A 521 16.78 2.34 20.60
C PHE A 521 16.02 2.60 21.90
N THR A 522 16.58 3.35 22.85
CA THR A 522 15.94 3.71 24.14
C THR A 522 14.71 4.63 23.96
N ASN A 523 14.40 5.06 22.73
CA ASN A 523 13.33 6.01 22.40
C ASN A 523 12.00 5.39 21.97
N LEU A 524 11.87 4.05 21.96
CA LEU A 524 10.60 3.40 21.61
C LEU A 524 9.46 3.74 22.59
N PHE A 525 9.81 4.21 23.80
CA PHE A 525 8.87 4.70 24.81
C PHE A 525 8.83 6.23 24.93
N ASN A 526 9.82 6.94 24.38
CA ASN A 526 9.71 8.35 24.03
C ASN A 526 9.03 8.52 22.67
N ASN A 527 8.09 7.62 22.35
CA ASN A 527 7.53 7.54 21.03
C ASN A 527 6.57 8.70 20.82
N ARG A 528 7.11 9.74 20.19
CA ARG A 528 6.37 10.89 19.66
C ARG A 528 5.08 10.44 18.98
N ILE A 529 5.11 9.37 18.20
CA ILE A 529 3.94 8.87 17.46
C ILE A 529 2.86 8.39 18.44
N TYR A 530 3.23 7.68 19.49
CA TYR A 530 2.27 7.24 20.52
C TYR A 530 1.70 8.41 21.32
N ALA A 531 2.52 9.35 21.78
CA ALA A 531 2.04 10.57 22.46
C ALA A 531 1.14 11.42 21.55
N GLN A 532 1.54 11.62 20.29
CA GLN A 532 0.77 12.40 19.32
C GLN A 532 -0.58 11.74 18.99
N ASN A 533 -0.61 10.41 18.84
CA ASN A 533 -1.84 9.69 18.55
C ASN A 533 -2.78 9.62 19.76
N THR A 534 -2.26 9.37 20.97
CA THR A 534 -3.08 9.43 22.19
C THR A 534 -3.66 10.82 22.41
N TRP A 535 -2.87 11.88 22.24
CA TRP A 535 -3.35 13.27 22.27
C TRP A 535 -4.41 13.55 21.20
N GLY A 536 -4.18 13.14 19.95
CA GLY A 536 -5.11 13.37 18.84
C GLY A 536 -6.46 12.65 19.02
N ILE A 537 -6.43 11.41 19.51
CA ILE A 537 -7.65 10.66 19.87
C ILE A 537 -8.37 11.36 21.02
N ALA A 538 -7.64 11.75 22.07
CA ALA A 538 -8.22 12.42 23.22
C ALA A 538 -8.88 13.75 22.86
N GLN A 539 -8.23 14.55 21.99
CA GLN A 539 -8.80 15.78 21.47
C GLN A 539 -10.10 15.51 20.70
N GLY A 540 -10.13 14.44 19.88
CA GLY A 540 -11.33 14.02 19.16
C GLY A 540 -12.49 13.68 20.10
N GLU A 541 -12.23 12.88 21.14
CA GLU A 541 -13.23 12.51 22.14
C GLU A 541 -13.67 13.70 23.00
N TYR A 542 -12.76 14.60 23.37
CA TYR A 542 -13.08 15.87 24.02
C TYR A 542 -14.04 16.72 23.17
N LEU A 543 -13.76 16.89 21.87
CA LEU A 543 -14.63 17.64 20.96
C LEU A 543 -15.99 16.96 20.80
N ARG A 544 -16.04 15.62 20.79
CA ARG A 544 -17.29 14.86 20.76
C ARG A 544 -18.10 15.07 22.04
N ALA A 545 -17.47 15.03 23.21
CA ALA A 545 -18.10 15.31 24.50
C ALA A 545 -18.75 16.69 24.51
N ARG A 546 -18.05 17.72 24.02
CA ARG A 546 -18.59 19.08 23.91
C ARG A 546 -19.83 19.18 23.03
N ILE A 547 -19.80 18.51 21.87
CA ILE A 547 -20.94 18.49 20.95
C ILE A 547 -22.15 17.83 21.61
N LEU A 548 -21.95 16.71 22.30
CA LEU A 548 -23.00 16.03 23.05
C LEU A 548 -23.60 16.92 24.16
N LEU A 549 -22.77 17.76 24.78
CA LEU A 549 -23.19 18.73 25.80
C LEU A 549 -23.74 20.04 25.22
N GLY A 550 -24.00 20.11 23.91
CA GLY A 550 -24.57 21.30 23.26
C GLY A 550 -23.67 22.53 23.31
N LEU A 551 -22.37 22.36 23.60
CA LEU A 551 -21.42 23.45 23.69
C LEU A 551 -20.97 23.87 22.29
N LYS A 552 -20.73 25.18 22.11
CA LYS A 552 -20.17 25.69 20.87
C LYS A 552 -18.80 25.04 20.64
N LYS A 553 -18.48 24.74 19.37
CA LYS A 553 -17.12 24.31 19.02
C LYS A 553 -16.16 25.40 19.49
N PRO A 554 -15.05 25.05 20.16
CA PRO A 554 -14.06 26.05 20.52
C PRO A 554 -13.63 26.76 19.23
N PRO A 555 -13.46 28.10 19.25
CA PRO A 555 -13.07 28.84 18.06
C PRO A 555 -11.80 28.19 17.47
N PRO A 556 -11.73 27.99 16.14
CA PRO A 556 -10.54 27.39 15.53
C PRO A 556 -9.32 28.21 15.93
N LYS A 557 -8.26 27.54 16.41
CA LYS A 557 -7.07 28.24 16.90
C LYS A 557 -6.58 29.22 15.84
N LEU A 558 -6.41 30.47 16.26
CA LEU A 558 -5.71 31.49 15.49
C LEU A 558 -4.34 30.91 15.11
N SER A 559 -3.92 31.03 13.84
CA SER A 559 -2.62 30.52 13.40
C SER A 559 -1.49 31.04 14.31
N LYS A 560 -0.37 30.32 14.45
CA LYS A 560 0.78 30.71 15.31
C LYS A 560 1.19 32.18 15.12
N LYS A 561 1.10 32.67 13.88
CA LYS A 561 1.34 34.08 13.50
C LYS A 561 0.28 35.06 14.01
N LYS A 562 -0.98 34.63 14.11
CA LYS A 562 -2.09 35.38 14.72
C LYS A 562 -2.06 35.31 16.25
N GLN A 563 -1.69 34.17 16.85
CA GLN A 563 -1.47 34.05 18.30
C GLN A 563 -0.32 34.95 18.76
N MET A 564 0.87 34.86 18.14
CA MET A 564 1.98 35.77 18.46
C MET A 564 1.62 37.24 18.25
N LYS A 565 0.83 37.57 17.22
CA LYS A 565 0.34 38.95 17.03
C LYS A 565 -0.66 39.37 18.10
N LEU A 566 -1.48 38.44 18.60
CA LEU A 566 -2.45 38.70 19.66
C LEU A 566 -1.75 38.87 21.01
N GLU A 567 -0.83 37.96 21.36
CA GLU A 567 0.01 38.04 22.55
C GLU A 567 0.86 39.31 22.55
N LYS A 568 1.46 39.65 21.40
CA LYS A 568 2.21 40.90 21.25
C LYS A 568 1.31 42.14 21.40
N ARG A 569 0.08 42.11 20.87
CA ARG A 569 -0.90 43.18 21.07
C ARG A 569 -1.35 43.29 22.53
N ILE A 570 -1.55 42.16 23.22
CA ILE A 570 -1.92 42.13 24.65
C ILE A 570 -0.77 42.69 25.50
N GLN A 571 0.48 42.33 25.21
CA GLN A 571 1.66 42.91 25.85
C GLN A 571 1.81 44.42 25.55
N GLU A 572 1.56 44.84 24.32
CA GLU A 572 1.67 46.25 23.90
C GLU A 572 0.53 47.13 24.42
N GLN A 573 -0.65 46.56 24.73
CA GLN A 573 -1.83 47.31 25.15
C GLN A 573 -1.99 47.50 26.67
N GLY A 574 -1.06 47.00 27.49
CA GLY A 574 -0.93 47.34 28.92
C GLY A 574 -2.23 47.28 29.73
N ASN A 575 -2.48 46.15 30.42
CA ASN A 575 -3.54 46.00 31.43
C ASN A 575 -4.97 46.40 31.00
N GLN A 576 -5.37 46.11 29.76
CA GLN A 576 -6.81 46.08 29.47
C GLN A 576 -7.42 44.81 30.02
N GLU A 577 -8.53 44.97 30.76
CA GLU A 577 -9.30 43.94 31.45
C GLU A 577 -9.43 42.67 30.59
N GLU A 578 -9.07 41.52 31.17
CA GLU A 578 -9.26 40.24 30.50
C GLU A 578 -10.71 40.13 30.04
N PRO A 579 -10.98 39.83 28.74
CA PRO A 579 -12.35 39.72 28.26
C PRO A 579 -13.07 38.72 29.14
N VAL A 580 -14.13 39.18 29.83
CA VAL A 580 -14.96 38.34 30.69
C VAL A 580 -15.43 37.17 29.86
N GLN A 581 -14.82 36.01 30.06
CA GLN A 581 -15.22 34.79 29.37
C GLN A 581 -16.59 34.43 29.93
N GLU A 582 -17.63 34.56 29.08
CA GLU A 582 -18.95 34.03 29.42
C GLU A 582 -18.78 32.56 29.80
N LYS A 583 -19.12 32.21 31.04
CA LYS A 583 -19.05 30.82 31.52
C LYS A 583 -19.90 29.96 30.61
N GLU A 584 -19.29 28.94 30.02
CA GLU A 584 -20.02 27.99 29.19
C GLU A 584 -21.06 27.25 30.06
N THR A 585 -22.28 27.08 29.54
CA THR A 585 -23.32 26.30 30.20
C THR A 585 -23.77 25.17 29.29
N ILE A 586 -24.13 24.03 29.87
CA ILE A 586 -24.65 22.87 29.12
C ILE A 586 -25.91 23.29 28.37
N GLY A 587 -26.02 22.89 27.11
CA GLY A 587 -27.15 23.27 26.26
C GLY A 587 -28.50 22.82 26.85
N PRO A 588 -29.57 23.63 26.73
CA PRO A 588 -30.87 23.34 27.35
C PRO A 588 -31.55 22.06 26.80
N ASN A 589 -31.12 21.57 25.64
CA ASN A 589 -31.68 20.38 24.98
C ASN A 589 -30.85 19.11 25.21
N VAL A 590 -29.82 19.15 26.05
CA VAL A 590 -28.93 18.01 26.31
C VAL A 590 -29.64 16.99 27.18
N THR A 591 -29.79 15.77 26.66
CA THR A 591 -30.47 14.69 27.38
C THR A 591 -29.55 14.01 28.40
N PHE A 592 -30.13 13.22 29.30
CA PHE A 592 -29.35 12.37 30.21
C PHE A 592 -28.42 11.40 29.47
N GLN A 593 -28.88 10.84 28.35
CA GLN A 593 -28.07 9.92 27.52
C GLN A 593 -26.89 10.64 26.86
N ASP A 594 -27.09 11.89 26.43
CA ASP A 594 -25.99 12.71 25.90
C ASP A 594 -24.92 12.99 26.96
N LYS A 595 -25.34 13.30 28.19
CA LYS A 595 -24.42 13.48 29.32
C LYS A 595 -23.66 12.20 29.67
N LEU A 596 -24.34 11.04 29.66
CA LEU A 596 -23.72 9.73 29.87
C LEU A 596 -22.69 9.43 28.77
N ALA A 597 -23.03 9.69 27.51
CA ALA A 597 -22.10 9.55 26.39
C ALA A 597 -20.91 10.52 26.49
N ALA A 598 -21.15 11.76 26.92
CA ALA A 598 -20.10 12.75 27.15
C ALA A 598 -19.14 12.31 28.27
N CYS A 599 -19.65 11.75 29.38
CA CYS A 599 -18.81 11.18 30.44
C CYS A 599 -17.89 10.06 29.90
N ARG A 600 -18.40 9.16 29.06
CA ARG A 600 -17.57 8.14 28.40
C ARG A 600 -16.49 8.74 27.51
N CYS A 601 -16.81 9.82 26.79
CA CYS A 601 -15.83 10.55 25.98
C CYS A 601 -14.74 11.19 26.87
N PHE A 602 -15.11 11.82 28.00
CA PHE A 602 -14.15 12.39 28.95
C PHE A 602 -13.26 11.34 29.61
N TYR A 603 -13.82 10.19 29.97
CA TYR A 603 -13.05 9.05 30.47
C TYR A 603 -11.89 8.70 29.51
N ILE A 604 -12.19 8.58 28.21
CA ILE A 604 -11.18 8.28 27.19
C ILE A 604 -10.20 9.46 27.05
N ALA A 605 -10.71 10.69 26.98
CA ALA A 605 -9.90 11.88 26.77
C ALA A 605 -8.88 12.10 27.89
N PHE A 606 -9.31 12.16 29.15
CA PHE A 606 -8.42 12.39 30.30
C PHE A 606 -7.34 11.32 30.40
N ARG A 607 -7.72 10.05 30.31
CA ARG A 607 -6.79 8.92 30.37
C ARG A 607 -5.68 9.06 29.32
N LEU A 608 -6.06 9.29 28.06
CA LEU A 608 -5.11 9.39 26.95
C LEU A 608 -4.26 10.67 27.02
N LEU A 609 -4.79 11.78 27.55
CA LEU A 609 -4.02 13.00 27.75
C LEU A 609 -2.99 12.87 28.87
N TRP A 610 -3.33 12.25 30.00
CA TRP A 610 -2.36 11.99 31.07
C TRP A 610 -1.27 11.01 30.62
N LEU A 611 -1.64 9.99 29.86
CA LEU A 611 -0.69 9.09 29.23
C LEU A 611 0.25 9.86 28.28
N SER A 612 -0.30 10.69 27.38
CA SER A 612 0.50 11.55 26.50
C SER A 612 1.43 12.47 27.29
N LYS A 613 0.95 13.05 28.41
CA LYS A 613 1.74 13.91 29.29
C LYS A 613 2.90 13.14 29.91
N SER A 614 2.64 11.93 30.42
CA SER A 614 3.64 11.05 31.02
C SER A 614 4.76 10.71 30.03
N ILE A 615 4.39 10.33 28.80
CA ILE A 615 5.33 10.03 27.71
C ILE A 615 6.19 11.25 27.37
N LEU A 616 5.57 12.43 27.22
CA LEU A 616 6.29 13.67 26.87
C LEU A 616 7.22 14.16 28.00
N GLN A 617 6.98 13.73 29.24
CA GLN A 617 7.83 13.99 30.39
C GLN A 617 8.96 12.95 30.54
N GLY A 618 9.00 11.91 29.69
CA GLY A 618 9.97 10.82 29.80
C GLY A 618 9.75 9.93 31.03
N ASN A 619 8.55 9.99 31.63
CA ASN A 619 8.21 9.13 32.76
C ASN A 619 7.99 7.69 32.27
N GLN A 620 8.31 6.71 33.11
CA GLN A 620 7.93 5.32 32.83
C GLN A 620 6.41 5.24 32.70
N ILE A 621 5.94 4.64 31.61
CA ILE A 621 4.50 4.48 31.38
C ILE A 621 3.97 3.48 32.39
N ASN A 622 3.25 3.99 33.39
CA ASN A 622 2.54 3.17 34.35
C ASN A 622 1.07 3.12 33.94
N LEU A 623 0.61 1.93 33.56
CA LEU A 623 -0.80 1.69 33.25
C LEU A 623 -1.63 1.52 34.53
N HIS A 624 -0.98 1.46 35.70
CA HIS A 624 -1.66 1.49 36.98
C HIS A 624 -1.71 2.92 37.51
N PHE A 625 -2.93 3.32 37.88
CA PHE A 625 -3.10 4.40 38.85
C PHE A 625 -2.81 3.83 40.24
N ASP A 626 -1.52 3.79 40.59
CA ASP A 626 -1.04 3.37 41.91
C ASP A 626 -1.60 4.29 43.02
N ASP A 627 -1.51 3.88 44.27
CA ASP A 627 -2.09 4.60 45.43
C ASP A 627 -1.31 5.88 45.83
N ASN A 628 -0.43 6.39 44.98
CA ASN A 628 0.18 7.71 45.20
C ASN A 628 -0.90 8.80 45.07
N GLU A 629 -0.80 9.87 45.86
CA GLU A 629 -1.87 10.89 45.96
C GLU A 629 -2.31 11.46 44.60
N THR A 630 -1.36 11.78 43.71
CA THR A 630 -1.67 12.32 42.38
C THR A 630 -2.41 11.33 41.47
N THR A 631 -2.04 10.06 41.50
CA THR A 631 -2.68 9.02 40.68
C THR A 631 -4.02 8.58 41.26
N LYS A 632 -4.22 8.74 42.57
CA LYS A 632 -5.50 8.50 43.24
C LYS A 632 -6.60 9.44 42.75
N ASP A 633 -6.34 10.75 42.71
CA ASP A 633 -7.32 11.73 42.21
C ASP A 633 -7.68 11.48 40.74
N GLN A 634 -6.68 11.12 39.93
CA GLN A 634 -6.88 10.73 38.53
C GLN A 634 -7.77 9.49 38.41
N LYS A 635 -7.52 8.46 39.23
CA LYS A 635 -8.31 7.23 39.28
C LYS A 635 -9.75 7.50 39.70
N GLU A 636 -9.95 8.31 40.74
CA GLU A 636 -11.28 8.68 41.21
C GLU A 636 -12.06 9.44 40.14
N LEU A 637 -11.41 10.37 39.42
CA LEU A 637 -12.02 11.08 38.30
C LEU A 637 -12.41 10.13 37.15
N LEU A 638 -11.55 9.18 36.79
CA LEU A 638 -11.87 8.21 35.75
C LEU A 638 -13.00 7.26 36.17
N LEU A 639 -13.04 6.84 37.43
CA LEU A 639 -14.15 6.04 37.98
C LEU A 639 -15.47 6.83 37.97
N LEU A 640 -15.43 8.13 38.28
CA LEU A 640 -16.58 9.02 38.20
C LEU A 640 -17.14 9.07 36.77
N PHE A 641 -16.27 9.23 35.77
CA PHE A 641 -16.71 9.28 34.37
C PHE A 641 -17.12 7.91 33.79
N LYS A 642 -16.50 6.81 34.23
CA LYS A 642 -16.84 5.46 33.77
C LYS A 642 -18.18 5.00 34.36
N TYR A 643 -18.46 5.30 35.62
CA TYR A 643 -19.70 4.95 36.32
C TYR A 643 -20.43 6.19 36.85
N PRO A 644 -20.93 7.04 35.95
CA PRO A 644 -21.43 8.35 36.33
C PRO A 644 -22.85 8.28 36.91
N ILE A 645 -23.49 7.12 37.03
CA ILE A 645 -24.86 6.96 37.55
C ILE A 645 -24.83 6.82 39.09
N LYS A 646 -25.70 7.55 39.78
CA LYS A 646 -25.72 7.65 41.26
C LYS A 646 -26.63 6.61 41.95
N ASP A 647 -27.74 6.23 41.33
CA ASP A 647 -28.78 5.36 41.91
C ASP A 647 -29.17 4.25 40.90
N GLU A 648 -29.55 3.07 41.42
CA GLU A 648 -29.97 1.89 40.64
C GLU A 648 -31.19 2.19 39.75
N ASN A 649 -31.98 3.20 40.12
CA ASN A 649 -33.10 3.71 39.31
C ASN A 649 -32.67 4.45 38.03
N GLN A 650 -31.36 4.67 37.81
CA GLN A 650 -30.75 5.25 36.60
C GLN A 650 -31.19 6.69 36.24
N GLN A 651 -31.74 7.46 37.20
CA GLN A 651 -32.32 8.78 36.90
C GLN A 651 -31.40 10.00 37.18
N SER A 652 -30.24 9.82 37.80
CA SER A 652 -29.33 10.94 38.08
C SER A 652 -27.85 10.58 37.94
N LEU A 653 -27.05 11.57 37.53
CA LEU A 653 -25.60 11.47 37.49
C LEU A 653 -24.99 11.81 38.86
N LYS A 654 -23.85 11.19 39.18
CA LYS A 654 -23.00 11.51 40.33
C LYS A 654 -22.36 12.89 40.18
N ILE A 655 -22.04 13.28 38.94
CA ILE A 655 -21.44 14.57 38.61
C ILE A 655 -22.54 15.61 38.32
N ARG A 656 -22.41 16.79 38.92
CA ARG A 656 -23.32 17.92 38.66
C ARG A 656 -22.98 18.60 37.34
N ASP A 657 -23.92 19.35 36.79
CA ASP A 657 -23.71 20.07 35.52
C ASP A 657 -22.58 21.10 35.64
N GLU A 658 -22.46 21.79 36.77
CA GLU A 658 -21.38 22.75 37.03
C GLU A 658 -20.01 22.07 37.11
N GLU A 659 -19.94 20.92 37.79
CA GLU A 659 -18.72 20.11 37.90
C GLU A 659 -18.31 19.55 36.52
N LEU A 660 -19.27 19.16 35.69
CA LEU A 660 -19.00 18.67 34.34
C LEU A 660 -18.40 19.78 33.46
N VAL A 661 -18.88 21.02 33.59
CA VAL A 661 -18.30 22.20 32.92
C VAL A 661 -16.88 22.48 33.42
N GLU A 662 -16.63 22.40 34.73
CA GLU A 662 -15.27 22.55 35.28
C GLU A 662 -14.31 21.51 34.68
N LYS A 663 -14.75 20.25 34.56
CA LYS A 663 -13.93 19.20 33.93
C LYS A 663 -13.71 19.39 32.42
N ILE A 664 -14.60 20.09 31.73
CA ILE A 664 -14.36 20.52 30.34
C ILE A 664 -13.17 21.47 30.27
N ASP A 665 -13.11 22.45 31.17
CA ASP A 665 -12.04 23.43 31.22
C ASP A 665 -10.71 22.76 31.62
N GLU A 666 -10.70 21.87 32.62
CA GLU A 666 -9.51 21.08 32.99
C GLU A 666 -9.00 20.23 31.81
N CYS A 667 -9.90 19.56 31.08
CA CYS A 667 -9.52 18.77 29.90
C CYS A 667 -8.96 19.67 28.79
N ARG A 668 -9.52 20.87 28.60
CA ARG A 668 -9.03 21.86 27.65
C ARG A 668 -7.61 22.28 28.00
N GLU A 669 -7.38 22.71 29.24
CA GLU A 669 -6.06 23.14 29.72
C GLU A 669 -5.02 22.05 29.52
N LEU A 670 -5.38 20.79 29.82
CA LEU A 670 -4.51 19.65 29.60
C LEU A 670 -4.16 19.47 28.12
N ILE A 671 -5.15 19.54 27.21
CA ILE A 671 -4.91 19.50 25.75
C ILE A 671 -3.94 20.61 25.34
N GLU A 672 -4.13 21.83 25.84
CA GLU A 672 -3.32 22.99 25.46
C GLU A 672 -1.89 22.91 25.99
N SER A 673 -1.71 22.42 27.22
CA SER A 673 -0.39 22.22 27.83
C SER A 673 0.51 21.26 27.05
N LEU A 674 -0.08 20.33 26.29
CA LEU A 674 0.65 19.31 25.53
C LEU A 674 1.03 19.75 24.11
N ILE A 675 0.46 20.83 23.59
CA ILE A 675 0.71 21.28 22.21
C ILE A 675 2.17 21.68 22.02
N LEU A 676 2.74 22.49 22.92
CA LEU A 676 4.11 22.97 22.80
C LEU A 676 5.13 21.82 22.92
N PRO A 677 5.02 20.90 23.91
CA PRO A 677 5.84 19.69 23.94
C PRO A 677 5.73 18.85 22.65
N LEU A 678 4.53 18.60 22.13
CA LEU A 678 4.34 17.83 20.89
C LEU A 678 4.98 18.50 19.67
N GLU A 679 4.82 19.81 19.52
CA GLU A 679 5.45 20.59 18.46
C GLU A 679 6.98 20.59 18.59
N THR A 680 7.48 20.64 19.82
CA THR A 680 8.92 20.56 20.11
C THR A 680 9.47 19.20 19.70
N PHE A 681 8.83 18.11 20.13
CA PHE A 681 9.16 16.74 19.71
C PHE A 681 9.11 16.56 18.19
N LYS A 682 8.16 17.24 17.51
CA LYS A 682 8.04 17.19 16.06
C LYS A 682 9.24 17.77 15.31
N VAL A 683 9.91 18.76 15.88
CA VAL A 683 11.14 19.33 15.32
C VAL A 683 12.32 18.39 15.51
N PHE A 684 12.40 17.69 16.66
CA PHE A 684 13.54 16.84 16.99
C PHE A 684 13.51 15.46 16.33
N PHE A 685 12.34 14.87 16.13
CA PHE A 685 12.22 13.53 15.59
C PHE A 685 11.38 13.54 14.32
N ARG A 686 11.98 13.25 13.16
CA ARG A 686 11.21 13.06 11.92
C ARG A 686 10.38 11.78 12.03
N SER A 687 9.14 11.81 11.55
CA SER A 687 8.23 10.66 11.59
C SER A 687 8.84 9.45 10.91
N ASP A 688 9.46 9.69 9.76
CA ASP A 688 9.95 8.66 8.86
C ASP A 688 11.14 7.92 9.47
N ASP A 689 11.98 8.61 10.25
CA ASP A 689 13.12 8.00 10.94
C ASP A 689 12.64 7.06 12.06
N ILE A 690 11.61 7.44 12.83
CA ILE A 690 11.02 6.58 13.86
C ILE A 690 10.35 5.37 13.22
N GLU A 691 9.55 5.59 12.17
CA GLU A 691 8.87 4.51 11.45
C GLU A 691 9.87 3.50 10.90
N ASN A 692 10.97 3.96 10.29
CA ASN A 692 12.05 3.10 9.82
C ASN A 692 12.70 2.29 10.96
N GLN A 693 13.01 2.93 12.10
CA GLN A 693 13.55 2.23 13.28
C GLN A 693 12.60 1.15 13.82
N LEU A 694 11.29 1.45 13.85
CA LEU A 694 10.27 0.48 14.26
C LEU A 694 10.19 -0.67 13.25
N HIS A 695 10.25 -0.40 11.95
CA HIS A 695 10.34 -1.43 10.93
C HIS A 695 11.59 -2.31 11.12
N ASP A 696 12.75 -1.72 11.37
CA ASP A 696 13.99 -2.47 11.58
C ASP A 696 13.94 -3.34 12.85
N LEU A 697 13.21 -2.91 13.88
CA LEU A 697 12.96 -3.72 15.08
C LEU A 697 12.00 -4.87 14.82
N PHE A 698 10.85 -4.57 14.21
CA PHE A 698 9.75 -5.53 14.09
C PHE A 698 9.93 -6.49 12.93
N ASN A 699 10.57 -6.11 11.83
CA ASN A 699 10.70 -6.96 10.63
C ASN A 699 11.43 -8.28 10.93
N PRO A 700 12.63 -8.31 11.55
CA PRO A 700 13.31 -9.56 11.86
C PRO A 700 12.47 -10.47 12.78
N TRP A 701 11.74 -9.86 13.72
CA TRP A 701 10.84 -10.58 14.62
C TRP A 701 9.62 -11.16 13.89
N LEU A 702 8.99 -10.39 13.01
CA LEU A 702 7.84 -10.81 12.21
C LEU A 702 8.20 -11.92 11.22
N ILE A 703 9.31 -11.75 10.48
CA ILE A 703 9.82 -12.74 9.53
C ILE A 703 10.02 -14.07 10.26
N LYS A 704 10.65 -14.03 11.43
CA LYS A 704 10.87 -15.19 12.28
C LYS A 704 9.55 -15.83 12.72
N ILE A 705 8.52 -15.07 13.11
CA ILE A 705 7.18 -15.63 13.39
C ILE A 705 6.62 -16.33 12.16
N ARG A 706 6.59 -15.64 11.02
CA ARG A 706 5.98 -16.16 9.79
C ARG A 706 6.69 -17.38 9.25
N LEU A 707 8.00 -17.52 9.41
CA LEU A 707 8.74 -18.73 9.04
C LEU A 707 8.50 -19.92 9.99
N SER A 708 7.94 -19.66 11.17
CA SER A 708 7.67 -20.65 12.22
C SER A 708 6.23 -21.15 12.23
N MET A 709 5.36 -20.52 11.45
CA MET A 709 4.01 -21.01 11.13
C MET A 709 4.08 -22.03 10.01
#